data_AF-A0A662HW22-F1
#
_entry.id   AF-A0A662HW22-F1
#
_cell.length_a   1.000
_cell.length_b   1.000
_cell.length_c   1.000
_cell.angle_alpha   90.00
_cell.angle_beta   90.00
_cell.angle_gamma   90.00
#
_symmetry.space_group_name_H-M   'P 1'
#
loop_
_entity.id
_entity.type
_entity.pdbx_description
1 polymer ?
#
loop_
_entity_poly.entity_id
_entity_poly.type
_entity_poly.pdbx_seq_one_letter_code
_entity_poly.pdbx_strand_id
1 'polypeptide(L)'
;VTWFKRTASEPWSQAGGDFERTPHAEIIVPTGLKRDDVICADVTELVRKWRNGELENHGVMLIIPPPSETGPNPGILELINEEYGASPFDNARLYVSYTMLSLPAGIIITKPNPFKPGVSVGIINKIGMALVLANDTLQVRQGSFNKTLVSLVTLTGSGSVNLHATSTEPGVTASFNTTSISAGQAAEVTVTVDSSVPPGEYDVMIEGHNPSTGKTCATTLTVKVTSAAQPPPTAAKTFNLAPSTTRLQVAQGSNSSMTIRLISVAGYSHQVTLSITGLPPGATATFKPPSGTPTFTTTLEVHASKSTPPGSYTTIVTATGADGTTKNFTLTLLVQKAVTTCGTITATVTPLQVTLAPGNSSNITVSVSASNPSCKVRIKAATPPGISASPTPRECTAPCTSTVQVTAAPSASGTRTIKIRVEDAANPATHDEKTVKVTVTHKPSGSRFDFKLEATPSQIEIYQGETATATITLKTTSGIPRQVTLQVSGCPPGATCTLSKTTVKPPDTVTLTIDAGSAKGTYTITITGKSGPKTRQAGITITIKEKRCFIATATYGSEVAEEVQFLRNFRDNIVLSTQAGKAFYKVFDPFYYSWSPYIAQAIIHNPWTKTPIKLLLYPLLASLKAAAAVAAPLTPLSPEAAVIAAGTLASLLIGAFYAAPILLLIFLRYRKPNLPSPRAPAVVFGIALALLVLLDALAQYAEAILPAAAAFYVLTAASLGALTPIYIFRKYFTQS
;
A
#
# COMPACT_ATOMS: atom_id res chain seq x y z
N VAL A 1 -22.88 -4.57 2.45
CA VAL A 1 -21.73 -4.90 1.57
C VAL A 1 -20.80 -3.71 1.57
N THR A 2 -19.51 -3.93 1.80
CA THR A 2 -18.59 -2.83 2.08
C THR A 2 -17.30 -3.00 1.29
N TRP A 3 -16.76 -1.91 0.76
CA TRP A 3 -15.53 -1.91 -0.05
C TRP A 3 -14.40 -1.28 0.74
N PHE A 4 -13.27 -1.97 0.86
CA PHE A 4 -12.11 -1.45 1.57
C PHE A 4 -10.89 -1.36 0.66
N LYS A 5 -10.09 -0.31 0.88
CA LYS A 5 -8.79 -0.17 0.24
C LYS A 5 -7.84 -1.22 0.80
N ARG A 6 -7.21 -1.99 -0.09
CA ARG A 6 -6.21 -2.97 0.29
C ARG A 6 -4.88 -2.27 0.56
N THR A 7 -4.24 -2.57 1.69
CA THR A 7 -2.99 -1.89 2.10
C THR A 7 -1.73 -2.74 1.86
N ALA A 8 -1.84 -4.04 1.56
CA ALA A 8 -0.71 -4.93 1.28
C ALA A 8 -0.97 -5.94 0.14
N SER A 9 0.07 -6.66 -0.30
CA SER A 9 -0.01 -7.64 -1.39
C SER A 9 -0.30 -9.10 -0.94
N GLU A 10 -0.50 -9.35 0.36
CA GLU A 10 -0.71 -10.70 0.90
C GLU A 10 -2.11 -11.29 0.60
N PRO A 11 -2.27 -12.61 0.50
CA PRO A 11 -3.56 -13.26 0.17
C PRO A 11 -4.65 -12.99 1.22
N TRP A 12 -5.90 -12.93 0.76
CA TRP A 12 -7.12 -12.63 1.54
C TRP A 12 -7.47 -13.61 2.68
N SER A 13 -6.67 -14.66 2.90
CA SER A 13 -7.02 -15.81 3.73
C SER A 13 -6.44 -15.81 5.15
N GLN A 14 -5.76 -14.75 5.61
CA GLN A 14 -5.25 -14.65 6.99
C GLN A 14 -6.12 -13.74 7.88
N ALA A 15 -6.31 -14.15 9.14
CA ALA A 15 -7.06 -13.39 10.12
C ALA A 15 -6.30 -12.12 10.56
N GLY A 16 -6.96 -10.96 10.50
CA GLY A 16 -6.35 -9.65 10.79
C GLY A 16 -6.01 -8.80 9.55
N GLY A 17 -6.61 -9.11 8.40
CA GLY A 17 -6.23 -8.62 7.06
C GLY A 17 -5.90 -7.12 6.90
N ASP A 18 -5.01 -6.87 5.94
CA ASP A 18 -4.45 -5.56 5.57
C ASP A 18 -5.43 -4.74 4.71
N PHE A 19 -6.39 -4.11 5.38
CA PHE A 19 -7.33 -3.16 4.77
C PHE A 19 -7.44 -1.88 5.60
N GLU A 20 -7.72 -0.75 4.93
CA GLU A 20 -8.05 0.48 5.65
C GLU A 20 -9.34 0.28 6.44
N ARG A 21 -9.39 0.77 7.68
CA ARG A 21 -10.55 0.58 8.57
C ARG A 21 -11.78 1.38 8.14
N THR A 22 -11.61 2.35 7.26
CA THR A 22 -12.68 3.21 6.77
C THR A 22 -13.13 2.69 5.40
N PRO A 23 -14.42 2.39 5.21
CA PRO A 23 -14.91 1.89 3.94
C PRO A 23 -14.96 2.98 2.87
N HIS A 24 -14.62 2.63 1.64
CA HIS A 24 -14.72 3.51 0.49
C HIS A 24 -16.17 3.71 0.03
N ALA A 25 -16.95 2.62 0.07
CA ALA A 25 -18.38 2.62 -0.22
C ALA A 25 -19.07 1.57 0.64
N GLU A 26 -20.35 1.78 0.90
CA GLU A 26 -21.20 0.86 1.63
C GLU A 26 -22.58 0.80 0.99
N ILE A 27 -23.10 -0.43 0.84
CA ILE A 27 -24.48 -0.70 0.48
C ILE A 27 -25.13 -1.44 1.64
N ILE A 28 -26.11 -0.79 2.25
CA ILE A 28 -26.92 -1.38 3.33
C ILE A 28 -27.97 -2.27 2.69
N VAL A 29 -27.97 -3.55 3.08
CA VAL A 29 -28.97 -4.51 2.66
C VAL A 29 -30.22 -4.35 3.57
N PRO A 30 -31.44 -4.25 3.01
CA PRO A 30 -32.65 -4.09 3.82
C PRO A 30 -32.87 -5.25 4.80
N THR A 31 -33.47 -4.96 5.96
CA THR A 31 -33.92 -5.99 6.91
C THR A 31 -35.16 -6.70 6.39
N GLY A 32 -35.34 -7.99 6.73
CA GLY A 32 -36.55 -8.74 6.40
C GLY A 32 -36.54 -9.53 5.07
N LEU A 33 -35.36 -9.86 4.54
CA LEU A 33 -35.24 -10.73 3.36
C LEU A 33 -35.86 -12.11 3.59
N LYS A 34 -36.60 -12.59 2.59
CA LYS A 34 -37.22 -13.92 2.54
C LYS A 34 -36.30 -14.92 1.84
N ARG A 35 -36.61 -16.22 1.98
CA ARG A 35 -35.89 -17.29 1.28
C ARG A 35 -35.93 -17.05 -0.23
N ASP A 36 -34.77 -17.17 -0.89
CA ASP A 36 -34.57 -16.99 -2.34
C ASP A 36 -34.67 -15.53 -2.85
N ASP A 37 -34.72 -14.54 -1.95
CA ASP A 37 -34.63 -13.14 -2.34
C ASP A 37 -33.25 -12.85 -2.98
N VAL A 38 -33.26 -12.14 -4.11
CA VAL A 38 -32.06 -11.69 -4.82
C VAL A 38 -32.05 -10.17 -4.82
N ILE A 39 -30.97 -9.60 -4.27
CA ILE A 39 -30.72 -8.17 -4.28
C ILE A 39 -29.70 -7.87 -5.37
N CYS A 40 -29.98 -6.86 -6.19
CA CYS A 40 -29.06 -6.37 -7.21
C CYS A 40 -28.49 -5.02 -6.79
N ALA A 41 -27.16 -4.90 -6.76
CA ALA A 41 -26.44 -3.66 -6.55
C ALA A 41 -25.78 -3.22 -7.87
N ASP A 42 -25.99 -1.96 -8.25
CA ASP A 42 -25.25 -1.35 -9.35
C ASP A 42 -23.82 -1.03 -8.90
N VAL A 43 -22.82 -1.65 -9.53
CA VAL A 43 -21.41 -1.39 -9.24
C VAL A 43 -20.68 -0.82 -10.45
N THR A 44 -21.43 -0.39 -11.47
CA THR A 44 -20.88 0.04 -12.76
C THR A 44 -19.90 1.20 -12.63
N GLU A 45 -20.23 2.21 -11.83
CA GLU A 45 -19.39 3.40 -11.67
C GLU A 45 -18.07 3.05 -10.95
N LEU A 46 -18.14 2.19 -9.93
CA LEU A 46 -16.98 1.71 -9.20
C LEU A 46 -16.02 0.94 -10.11
N VAL A 47 -16.57 0.06 -10.96
CA VAL A 47 -15.80 -0.71 -11.95
C VAL A 47 -15.19 0.19 -13.02
N ARG A 48 -15.92 1.21 -13.51
CA ARG A 48 -15.36 2.19 -14.46
C ARG A 48 -14.21 2.98 -13.85
N LYS A 49 -14.38 3.49 -12.63
CA LYS A 49 -13.37 4.28 -11.94
C LYS A 49 -12.10 3.46 -11.66
N TRP A 50 -12.23 2.20 -11.23
CA TRP A 50 -11.09 1.29 -11.09
C TRP A 50 -10.37 1.07 -12.44
N ARG A 51 -11.13 0.76 -13.50
CA ARG A 51 -10.57 0.52 -14.85
C ARG A 51 -9.83 1.75 -15.39
N ASN A 52 -10.37 2.93 -15.16
CA ASN A 52 -9.77 4.19 -15.59
C ASN A 52 -8.54 4.59 -14.73
N GLY A 53 -8.19 3.82 -13.69
CA GLY A 53 -7.09 4.11 -12.78
C GLY A 53 -7.41 5.23 -11.78
N GLU A 54 -8.68 5.64 -11.69
CA GLU A 54 -9.16 6.67 -10.74
C GLU A 54 -9.38 6.08 -9.33
N LEU A 55 -9.48 4.75 -9.20
CA LEU A 55 -9.56 4.04 -7.93
C LEU A 55 -8.46 2.96 -7.83
N GLU A 56 -7.76 2.93 -6.70
CA GLU A 56 -6.77 1.89 -6.37
C GLU A 56 -7.44 0.51 -6.18
N ASN A 57 -6.65 -0.56 -5.97
CA ASN A 57 -7.15 -1.93 -5.84
C ASN A 57 -7.95 -2.13 -4.54
N HIS A 58 -9.26 -1.88 -4.59
CA HIS A 58 -10.20 -2.13 -3.50
C HIS A 58 -10.77 -3.54 -3.64
N GLY A 59 -10.97 -4.23 -2.53
CA GLY A 59 -11.74 -5.48 -2.54
C GLY A 59 -13.04 -5.37 -1.77
N VAL A 60 -13.90 -6.35 -1.99
CA VAL A 60 -15.24 -6.43 -1.42
C VAL A 60 -15.18 -7.26 -0.15
N MET A 61 -15.69 -6.73 0.96
CA MET A 61 -15.85 -7.47 2.20
C MET A 61 -17.31 -7.44 2.63
N LEU A 62 -17.82 -8.62 2.99
CA LEU A 62 -19.16 -8.80 3.54
C LEU A 62 -19.04 -8.83 5.07
N ILE A 63 -19.53 -7.80 5.74
CA ILE A 63 -19.71 -7.83 7.19
C ILE A 63 -21.09 -8.47 7.44
N ILE A 64 -21.07 -9.75 7.78
CA ILE A 64 -22.25 -10.46 8.29
C ILE A 64 -22.34 -10.10 9.77
N PRO A 65 -23.47 -9.56 10.28
CA PRO A 65 -23.60 -9.26 11.70
C PRO A 65 -23.34 -10.53 12.53
N PRO A 66 -22.69 -10.42 13.70
CA PRO A 66 -22.34 -11.58 14.50
C PRO A 66 -23.59 -12.42 14.83
N PRO A 67 -23.44 -13.75 14.91
CA PRO A 67 -24.55 -14.72 15.01
C PRO A 67 -25.44 -14.59 16.27
N SER A 68 -25.21 -13.60 17.13
CA SER A 68 -25.99 -13.42 18.36
C SER A 68 -27.39 -12.84 18.15
N GLU A 69 -27.75 -12.37 16.94
CA GLU A 69 -29.09 -11.78 16.68
C GLU A 69 -29.96 -12.54 15.67
N THR A 70 -29.50 -13.66 15.09
CA THR A 70 -30.25 -14.35 14.01
C THR A 70 -30.39 -15.87 14.18
N GLY A 71 -30.64 -16.36 15.40
CA GLY A 71 -31.09 -17.75 15.62
C GLY A 71 -30.17 -18.87 15.09
N PRO A 72 -30.58 -20.14 15.14
CA PRO A 72 -29.69 -21.29 15.02
C PRO A 72 -29.22 -21.64 13.59
N ASN A 73 -29.68 -20.95 12.55
CA ASN A 73 -29.33 -21.25 11.15
C ASN A 73 -28.89 -19.97 10.41
N PRO A 74 -27.59 -19.60 10.46
CA PRO A 74 -27.10 -18.50 9.64
C PRO A 74 -27.29 -18.85 8.16
N GLY A 75 -27.98 -18.02 7.38
CA GLY A 75 -28.08 -18.24 5.94
C GLY A 75 -26.72 -18.07 5.23
N ILE A 76 -26.55 -18.71 4.08
CA ILE A 76 -25.45 -18.43 3.15
C ILE A 76 -25.85 -17.24 2.28
N LEU A 77 -24.97 -16.25 2.20
CA LEU A 77 -24.97 -15.24 1.14
C LEU A 77 -24.10 -15.75 -0.02
N GLU A 78 -24.67 -15.85 -1.21
CA GLU A 78 -23.91 -16.14 -2.43
C GLU A 78 -23.72 -14.85 -3.25
N LEU A 79 -22.48 -14.61 -3.70
CA LEU A 79 -22.12 -13.48 -4.54
C LEU A 79 -22.05 -13.95 -5.98
N ILE A 80 -22.95 -13.42 -6.81
CA ILE A 80 -22.93 -13.68 -8.24
C ILE A 80 -22.54 -12.38 -8.94
N ASN A 81 -21.34 -12.38 -9.52
CA ASN A 81 -20.89 -11.30 -10.40
C ASN A 81 -21.30 -11.65 -11.83
N GLU A 82 -22.22 -10.89 -12.42
CA GLU A 82 -22.65 -11.08 -13.80
C GLU A 82 -22.47 -9.78 -14.61
N GLU A 83 -21.78 -9.90 -15.74
CA GLU A 83 -21.57 -8.84 -16.71
C GLU A 83 -22.71 -8.85 -17.73
N TYR A 84 -23.43 -7.74 -17.89
CA TYR A 84 -24.50 -7.59 -18.88
C TYR A 84 -24.15 -6.51 -19.91
N GLY A 85 -24.31 -6.82 -21.21
CA GLY A 85 -24.14 -5.86 -22.31
C GLY A 85 -22.96 -6.15 -23.24
N ALA A 86 -22.77 -5.32 -24.26
CA ALA A 86 -21.68 -5.46 -25.25
C ALA A 86 -20.27 -5.27 -24.64
N SER A 87 -20.19 -4.77 -23.41
CA SER A 87 -18.96 -4.47 -22.67
C SER A 87 -19.17 -4.76 -21.17
N PRO A 88 -18.26 -5.48 -20.51
CA PRO A 88 -18.27 -5.80 -19.07
C PRO A 88 -18.45 -4.62 -18.11
N PHE A 89 -18.18 -3.41 -18.60
CA PHE A 89 -17.92 -2.23 -17.77
C PHE A 89 -19.06 -1.22 -17.77
N ASP A 90 -20.07 -1.43 -18.62
CA ASP A 90 -21.12 -0.45 -18.85
C ASP A 90 -22.41 -0.77 -18.10
N ASN A 91 -22.54 -1.96 -17.52
CA ASN A 91 -23.66 -2.38 -16.70
C ASN A 91 -23.25 -3.50 -15.71
N ALA A 92 -22.24 -3.22 -14.88
CA ALA A 92 -21.76 -4.17 -13.89
C ALA A 92 -22.72 -4.23 -12.70
N ARG A 93 -23.26 -5.43 -12.43
CA ARG A 93 -24.23 -5.68 -11.36
C ARG A 93 -23.71 -6.74 -10.41
N LEU A 94 -23.82 -6.48 -9.11
CA LEU A 94 -23.54 -7.44 -8.06
C LEU A 94 -24.85 -7.98 -7.51
N TYR A 95 -25.06 -9.28 -7.61
CA TYR A 95 -26.24 -9.93 -7.04
C TYR A 95 -25.88 -10.64 -5.73
N VAL A 96 -26.76 -10.48 -4.75
CA VAL A 96 -26.67 -11.09 -3.43
C VAL A 96 -27.94 -11.89 -3.20
N SER A 97 -27.83 -13.21 -3.10
CA SER A 97 -28.95 -14.09 -2.75
C SER A 97 -28.86 -14.55 -1.29
N TYR A 98 -30.00 -14.69 -0.62
CA TYR A 98 -30.08 -15.22 0.74
C TYR A 98 -30.71 -16.61 0.77
N THR A 99 -29.94 -17.61 1.22
CA THR A 99 -30.42 -19.00 1.37
C THR A 99 -30.18 -19.52 2.78
N MET A 100 -31.21 -20.01 3.47
CA MET A 100 -31.05 -20.58 4.83
C MET A 100 -30.29 -21.92 4.82
N LEU A 101 -29.31 -22.09 5.72
CA LEU A 101 -28.61 -23.35 5.93
C LEU A 101 -29.51 -24.36 6.66
N SER A 102 -29.82 -25.48 6.00
CA SER A 102 -29.97 -26.76 6.69
C SER A 102 -29.00 -27.74 6.03
N LEU A 103 -27.99 -28.22 6.76
CA LEU A 103 -26.88 -29.06 6.26
C LEU A 103 -27.25 -30.57 6.22
N PRO A 104 -26.55 -31.46 5.45
CA PRO A 104 -25.23 -31.33 4.75
C PRO A 104 -25.16 -31.78 3.25
N ALA A 105 -24.14 -31.31 2.49
CA ALA A 105 -24.01 -30.96 1.03
C ALA A 105 -24.12 -31.96 -0.18
N GLY A 106 -24.44 -31.41 -1.41
CA GLY A 106 -23.97 -31.82 -2.78
C GLY A 106 -24.88 -32.35 -3.96
N ILE A 107 -25.42 -31.56 -4.96
CA ILE A 107 -25.64 -31.68 -6.49
C ILE A 107 -26.56 -30.57 -7.10
N ILE A 108 -26.04 -29.67 -7.93
CA ILE A 108 -26.76 -28.53 -8.56
C ILE A 108 -28.04 -28.88 -9.41
N ILE A 109 -29.25 -28.43 -9.03
CA ILE A 109 -30.55 -28.40 -9.74
C ILE A 109 -30.63 -27.11 -10.54
N THR A 110 -30.70 -27.21 -11.85
CA THR A 110 -30.83 -26.05 -12.73
C THR A 110 -32.28 -25.55 -12.82
N LYS A 111 -32.61 -24.41 -12.20
CA LYS A 111 -33.86 -23.68 -12.47
C LYS A 111 -33.66 -22.74 -13.68
N PRO A 112 -34.64 -22.64 -14.60
CA PRO A 112 -34.60 -21.64 -15.67
C PRO A 112 -34.50 -20.23 -15.07
N ASN A 113 -33.56 -19.43 -15.55
CA ASN A 113 -33.42 -18.04 -15.13
C ASN A 113 -34.70 -17.28 -15.54
N PRO A 114 -35.49 -16.74 -14.59
CA PRO A 114 -36.74 -16.06 -14.90
C PRO A 114 -36.56 -14.76 -15.69
N PHE A 115 -35.32 -14.27 -15.82
CA PHE A 115 -34.97 -13.02 -16.50
C PHE A 115 -34.12 -13.24 -17.77
N LYS A 116 -33.75 -14.48 -18.11
CA LYS A 116 -32.97 -14.79 -19.33
C LYS A 116 -33.29 -16.18 -19.90
N PRO A 117 -34.02 -16.28 -21.03
CA PRO A 117 -34.34 -17.55 -21.66
C PRO A 117 -33.07 -18.32 -22.08
N GLY A 118 -32.97 -19.59 -21.69
CA GLY A 118 -31.87 -20.48 -22.07
C GLY A 118 -30.66 -20.52 -21.13
N VAL A 119 -30.66 -19.74 -20.05
CA VAL A 119 -29.66 -19.86 -18.97
C VAL A 119 -30.35 -20.47 -17.76
N SER A 120 -29.74 -21.50 -17.16
CA SER A 120 -30.26 -22.14 -15.96
C SER A 120 -29.33 -21.92 -14.77
N VAL A 121 -29.89 -21.57 -13.62
CA VAL A 121 -29.19 -21.34 -12.36
C VAL A 121 -29.21 -22.61 -11.53
N GLY A 122 -28.07 -23.01 -11.01
CA GLY A 122 -27.89 -24.29 -10.39
C GLY A 122 -27.99 -24.34 -8.85
N ILE A 123 -28.68 -25.34 -8.25
CA ILE A 123 -28.96 -25.46 -6.79
C ILE A 123 -28.56 -26.82 -6.18
N ILE A 124 -27.60 -26.88 -5.26
CA ILE A 124 -27.00 -28.14 -4.76
C ILE A 124 -27.97 -29.13 -4.03
N ASN A 125 -28.03 -30.42 -4.41
CA ASN A 125 -28.88 -31.57 -4.01
C ASN A 125 -28.06 -32.82 -3.61
N LYS A 126 -28.07 -33.21 -2.34
CA LYS A 126 -26.92 -33.58 -1.50
C LYS A 126 -26.31 -34.99 -1.54
N ILE A 127 -26.43 -35.76 -2.61
CA ILE A 127 -25.97 -37.16 -2.60
C ILE A 127 -25.29 -37.45 -3.93
N GLY A 128 -23.97 -37.65 -3.94
CA GLY A 128 -23.16 -37.89 -5.15
C GLY A 128 -23.48 -39.18 -5.93
N MET A 129 -24.69 -39.72 -5.79
CA MET A 129 -25.28 -40.89 -6.44
C MET A 129 -26.75 -40.59 -6.80
N ALA A 130 -27.18 -40.90 -8.03
CA ALA A 130 -28.57 -40.76 -8.50
C ALA A 130 -29.01 -41.99 -9.31
N LEU A 131 -30.29 -42.35 -9.20
CA LEU A 131 -30.91 -43.37 -10.04
C LEU A 131 -31.63 -42.69 -11.21
N VAL A 132 -31.38 -43.17 -12.42
CA VAL A 132 -32.00 -42.65 -13.65
C VAL A 132 -32.74 -43.77 -14.36
N LEU A 133 -34.02 -43.55 -14.66
CA LEU A 133 -34.84 -44.47 -15.44
C LEU A 133 -34.67 -44.20 -16.93
N ALA A 134 -34.57 -45.27 -17.74
CA ALA A 134 -34.57 -45.14 -19.20
C ALA A 134 -35.93 -44.62 -19.71
N ASN A 135 -37.01 -45.11 -19.11
CA ASN A 135 -38.37 -44.59 -19.25
C ASN A 135 -38.95 -44.39 -17.84
N ASP A 136 -39.36 -43.16 -17.54
CA ASP A 136 -40.00 -42.76 -16.26
C ASP A 136 -41.50 -43.10 -16.23
N THR A 137 -42.09 -43.45 -17.38
CA THR A 137 -43.46 -43.98 -17.51
C THR A 137 -43.44 -45.32 -18.25
N LEU A 138 -44.11 -46.33 -17.68
CA LEU A 138 -44.19 -47.68 -18.26
C LEU A 138 -45.65 -48.12 -18.41
N GLN A 139 -46.09 -48.40 -19.63
CA GLN A 139 -47.41 -48.96 -19.88
C GLN A 139 -47.40 -50.46 -19.67
N VAL A 140 -48.28 -50.96 -18.80
CA VAL A 140 -48.43 -52.39 -18.52
C VAL A 140 -49.90 -52.77 -18.68
N ARG A 141 -50.18 -53.94 -19.27
CA ARG A 141 -51.54 -54.46 -19.34
C ARG A 141 -51.89 -55.20 -18.06
N GLN A 142 -53.15 -55.17 -17.66
CA GLN A 142 -53.66 -56.00 -16.55
C GLN A 142 -53.28 -57.48 -16.77
N GLY A 143 -52.75 -58.14 -15.74
CA GLY A 143 -52.30 -59.53 -15.78
C GLY A 143 -51.00 -59.76 -16.57
N SER A 144 -50.24 -58.70 -16.85
CA SER A 144 -49.01 -58.76 -17.65
C SER A 144 -47.84 -58.07 -16.94
N PHE A 145 -46.68 -58.11 -17.58
CA PHE A 145 -45.50 -57.40 -17.13
C PHE A 145 -44.88 -56.58 -18.26
N ASN A 146 -44.19 -55.51 -17.91
CA ASN A 146 -43.31 -54.79 -18.82
C ASN A 146 -42.00 -54.43 -18.12
N LYS A 147 -40.99 -54.03 -18.88
CA LYS A 147 -39.63 -53.84 -18.39
C LYS A 147 -39.09 -52.46 -18.72
N THR A 148 -38.29 -51.91 -17.82
CA THR A 148 -37.48 -50.69 -18.03
C THR A 148 -36.09 -50.88 -17.43
N LEU A 149 -35.18 -49.93 -17.67
CA LEU A 149 -33.85 -49.95 -17.08
C LEU A 149 -33.71 -48.84 -16.05
N VAL A 150 -33.09 -49.15 -14.91
CA VAL A 150 -32.66 -48.17 -13.91
C VAL A 150 -31.14 -48.19 -13.81
N SER A 151 -30.49 -47.04 -13.97
CA SER A 151 -29.03 -46.90 -13.98
C SER A 151 -28.54 -46.08 -12.79
N LEU A 152 -27.39 -46.43 -12.23
CA LEU A 152 -26.73 -45.66 -11.18
C LEU A 152 -25.71 -44.68 -11.78
N VAL A 153 -25.91 -43.38 -11.53
CA VAL A 153 -24.99 -42.31 -11.92
C VAL A 153 -24.28 -41.78 -10.66
N THR A 154 -22.95 -41.77 -10.66
CA THR A 154 -22.14 -41.27 -9.53
C THR A 154 -21.21 -40.13 -9.96
N LEU A 155 -21.05 -39.08 -9.13
CA LEU A 155 -20.19 -37.92 -9.43
C LEU A 155 -18.73 -38.08 -9.00
N THR A 156 -18.45 -38.96 -8.04
CA THR A 156 -17.10 -39.31 -7.59
C THR A 156 -17.01 -40.84 -7.58
N GLY A 157 -16.07 -41.41 -8.33
CA GLY A 157 -16.07 -42.82 -8.75
C GLY A 157 -16.26 -43.90 -7.67
N SER A 158 -16.56 -45.11 -8.18
CA SER A 158 -16.83 -46.40 -7.51
C SER A 158 -17.75 -46.34 -6.28
N GLY A 159 -19.03 -46.62 -6.51
CA GLY A 159 -20.00 -46.92 -5.46
C GLY A 159 -21.02 -47.94 -5.98
N SER A 160 -21.53 -48.79 -5.09
CA SER A 160 -22.65 -49.70 -5.37
C SER A 160 -23.83 -49.38 -4.47
N VAL A 161 -25.04 -49.64 -4.97
CA VAL A 161 -26.29 -49.54 -4.21
C VAL A 161 -27.05 -50.85 -4.28
N ASN A 162 -27.71 -51.20 -3.18
CA ASN A 162 -28.72 -52.24 -3.14
C ASN A 162 -30.07 -51.63 -3.50
N LEU A 163 -30.77 -52.22 -4.46
CA LEU A 163 -32.03 -51.72 -4.98
C LEU A 163 -33.21 -52.33 -4.22
N HIS A 164 -34.20 -51.49 -3.93
CA HIS A 164 -35.49 -51.87 -3.38
C HIS A 164 -36.60 -51.09 -4.10
N ALA A 165 -37.75 -51.72 -4.30
CA ALA A 165 -38.92 -51.06 -4.89
C ALA A 165 -40.13 -51.24 -3.97
N THR A 166 -40.90 -50.17 -3.82
CA THR A 166 -42.17 -50.16 -3.10
C THR A 166 -43.23 -49.58 -4.03
N SER A 167 -44.40 -50.22 -4.11
CA SER A 167 -45.55 -49.68 -4.84
C SER A 167 -46.61 -49.22 -3.85
N THR A 168 -47.35 -48.19 -4.23
CA THR A 168 -48.48 -47.67 -3.46
C THR A 168 -49.74 -48.53 -3.60
N GLU A 169 -49.83 -49.40 -4.62
CA GLU A 169 -51.02 -50.21 -4.92
C GLU A 169 -50.76 -51.71 -4.74
N PRO A 170 -51.57 -52.43 -3.92
CA PRO A 170 -51.54 -53.89 -3.87
C PRO A 170 -51.86 -54.52 -5.24
N GLY A 171 -50.94 -55.33 -5.77
CA GLY A 171 -51.06 -55.99 -7.08
C GLY A 171 -50.24 -55.34 -8.20
N VAL A 172 -49.58 -54.20 -7.95
CA VAL A 172 -48.48 -53.70 -8.78
C VAL A 172 -47.16 -54.04 -8.08
N THR A 173 -46.40 -54.96 -8.65
CA THR A 173 -45.11 -55.40 -8.07
C THR A 173 -43.96 -55.07 -9.02
N ALA A 174 -42.83 -54.67 -8.45
CA ALA A 174 -41.60 -54.46 -9.21
C ALA A 174 -40.51 -55.39 -8.68
N SER A 175 -39.80 -56.03 -9.60
CA SER A 175 -38.67 -56.90 -9.31
C SER A 175 -37.47 -56.50 -10.16
N PHE A 176 -36.28 -56.83 -9.69
CA PHE A 176 -35.04 -56.51 -10.38
C PHE A 176 -34.34 -57.80 -10.81
N ASN A 177 -33.72 -57.78 -11.99
CA ASN A 177 -32.84 -58.89 -12.41
C ASN A 177 -31.56 -58.97 -11.55
N THR A 178 -31.16 -57.88 -10.92
CA THR A 178 -30.09 -57.81 -9.92
C THR A 178 -30.48 -56.82 -8.82
N THR A 179 -30.24 -57.19 -7.57
CA THR A 179 -30.55 -56.36 -6.40
C THR A 179 -29.42 -55.42 -6.01
N SER A 180 -28.29 -55.44 -6.73
CA SER A 180 -27.18 -54.51 -6.51
C SER A 180 -26.56 -54.05 -7.83
N ILE A 181 -26.32 -52.74 -7.98
CA ILE A 181 -25.68 -52.17 -9.17
C ILE A 181 -24.53 -51.22 -8.79
N SER A 182 -23.45 -51.24 -9.58
CA SER A 182 -22.32 -50.32 -9.44
C SER A 182 -22.44 -49.12 -10.38
N ALA A 183 -21.67 -48.07 -10.13
CA ALA A 183 -21.63 -46.86 -10.96
C ALA A 183 -21.48 -47.18 -12.46
N GLY A 184 -22.40 -46.67 -13.28
CA GLY A 184 -22.43 -46.89 -14.74
C GLY A 184 -23.08 -48.21 -15.18
N GLN A 185 -23.53 -49.06 -14.26
CA GLN A 185 -24.32 -50.25 -14.56
C GLN A 185 -25.83 -49.96 -14.46
N ALA A 186 -26.63 -50.77 -15.15
CA ALA A 186 -28.08 -50.72 -15.12
C ALA A 186 -28.68 -52.05 -14.63
N ALA A 187 -29.77 -51.98 -13.88
CA ALA A 187 -30.65 -53.11 -13.57
C ALA A 187 -31.90 -53.04 -14.43
N GLU A 188 -32.41 -54.19 -14.85
CA GLU A 188 -33.72 -54.31 -15.48
C GLU A 188 -34.79 -54.42 -14.39
N VAL A 189 -35.74 -53.49 -14.44
CA VAL A 189 -36.91 -53.45 -13.55
C VAL A 189 -38.07 -54.09 -14.30
N THR A 190 -38.55 -55.22 -13.82
CA THR A 190 -39.75 -55.89 -14.31
C THR A 190 -40.92 -55.51 -13.43
N VAL A 191 -41.87 -54.74 -13.98
CA VAL A 191 -43.11 -54.39 -13.31
C VAL A 191 -44.18 -55.38 -13.76
N THR A 192 -44.77 -56.09 -12.80
CA THR A 192 -45.88 -57.02 -13.01
C THR A 192 -47.14 -56.42 -12.40
N VAL A 193 -48.22 -56.43 -13.18
CA VAL A 193 -49.52 -55.90 -12.77
C VAL A 193 -50.52 -57.04 -12.76
N ASP A 194 -51.11 -57.31 -11.61
CA ASP A 194 -52.14 -58.34 -11.46
C ASP A 194 -53.39 -58.00 -12.28
N SER A 195 -54.13 -59.02 -12.70
CA SER A 195 -55.35 -58.83 -13.49
C SER A 195 -56.46 -58.09 -12.76
N SER A 196 -56.37 -57.97 -11.43
CA SER A 196 -57.33 -57.26 -10.57
C SER A 196 -57.07 -55.75 -10.45
N VAL A 197 -55.89 -55.25 -10.83
CA VAL A 197 -55.54 -53.83 -10.70
C VAL A 197 -56.29 -53.02 -11.76
N PRO A 198 -57.14 -52.03 -11.41
CA PRO A 198 -57.88 -51.22 -12.39
C PRO A 198 -56.97 -50.47 -13.38
N PRO A 199 -57.45 -50.12 -14.59
CA PRO A 199 -56.72 -49.21 -15.46
C PRO A 199 -56.57 -47.83 -14.80
N GLY A 200 -55.35 -47.31 -14.78
CA GLY A 200 -54.99 -46.12 -14.02
C GLY A 200 -53.49 -45.86 -14.06
N GLU A 201 -53.04 -44.82 -13.37
CA GLU A 201 -51.62 -44.51 -13.20
C GLU A 201 -51.24 -44.75 -11.74
N TYR A 202 -50.20 -45.54 -11.53
CA TYR A 202 -49.72 -45.97 -10.22
C TYR A 202 -48.24 -45.72 -10.10
N ASP A 203 -47.78 -45.32 -8.91
CA ASP A 203 -46.36 -45.04 -8.69
C ASP A 203 -45.65 -46.23 -8.04
N VAL A 204 -44.46 -46.53 -8.57
CA VAL A 204 -43.50 -47.45 -7.98
C VAL A 204 -42.27 -46.64 -7.60
N MET A 205 -42.01 -46.52 -6.29
CA MET A 205 -40.82 -45.86 -5.79
C MET A 205 -39.65 -46.85 -5.76
N ILE A 206 -38.55 -46.49 -6.41
CA ILE A 206 -37.33 -47.28 -6.48
C ILE A 206 -36.26 -46.57 -5.66
N GLU A 207 -35.72 -47.26 -4.66
CA GLU A 207 -34.70 -46.76 -3.75
C GLU A 207 -33.39 -47.55 -3.95
N GLY A 208 -32.27 -46.84 -3.90
CA GLY A 208 -30.92 -47.39 -3.90
C GLY A 208 -30.23 -47.07 -2.58
N HIS A 209 -29.89 -48.09 -1.79
CA HIS A 209 -29.20 -47.96 -0.52
C HIS A 209 -27.72 -48.37 -0.66
N ASN A 210 -26.79 -47.47 -0.34
CA ASN A 210 -25.36 -47.79 -0.32
C ASN A 210 -24.99 -48.46 1.03
N PRO A 211 -24.71 -49.78 1.05
CA PRO A 211 -24.50 -50.52 2.29
C PRO A 211 -23.25 -50.08 3.07
N SER A 212 -22.28 -49.47 2.38
CA SER A 212 -21.01 -49.03 2.98
C SER A 212 -21.09 -47.66 3.63
N THR A 213 -22.01 -46.80 3.18
CA THR A 213 -22.12 -45.40 3.64
C THR A 213 -23.45 -45.07 4.32
N GLY A 214 -24.43 -45.98 4.25
CA GLY A 214 -25.78 -45.78 4.80
C GLY A 214 -26.63 -44.76 4.03
N LYS A 215 -26.12 -44.19 2.93
CA LYS A 215 -26.82 -43.18 2.13
C LYS A 215 -27.80 -43.82 1.17
N THR A 216 -28.94 -43.18 0.95
CA THR A 216 -29.98 -43.61 0.00
C THR A 216 -30.17 -42.60 -1.13
N CYS A 217 -30.58 -43.08 -2.31
CA CYS A 217 -31.11 -42.27 -3.40
C CYS A 217 -32.40 -42.90 -3.92
N ALA A 218 -33.32 -42.14 -4.49
CA ALA A 218 -34.61 -42.66 -4.94
C ALA A 218 -35.07 -42.04 -6.26
N THR A 219 -35.92 -42.76 -6.99
CA THR A 219 -36.61 -42.30 -8.20
C THR A 219 -37.99 -42.94 -8.28
N THR A 220 -38.93 -42.32 -8.99
CA THR A 220 -40.32 -42.79 -9.11
C THR A 220 -40.59 -43.22 -10.55
N LEU A 221 -41.13 -44.43 -10.72
CA LEU A 221 -41.61 -44.96 -12.00
C LEU A 221 -43.14 -44.92 -12.02
N THR A 222 -43.71 -44.21 -12.98
CA THR A 222 -45.17 -44.18 -13.19
C THR A 222 -45.60 -45.35 -14.07
N VAL A 223 -46.45 -46.22 -13.55
CA VAL A 223 -46.99 -47.41 -14.20
C VAL A 223 -48.40 -47.11 -14.70
N LYS A 224 -48.57 -47.03 -16.01
CA LYS A 224 -49.87 -46.80 -16.64
C LYS A 224 -50.52 -48.14 -16.99
N VAL A 225 -51.48 -48.56 -16.19
CA VAL A 225 -52.22 -49.81 -16.36
C VAL A 225 -53.30 -49.63 -17.43
N THR A 226 -53.27 -50.50 -18.44
CA THR A 226 -54.21 -50.49 -19.57
C THR A 226 -55.02 -51.79 -19.61
N SER A 227 -56.28 -51.71 -20.05
CA SER A 227 -57.16 -52.89 -20.14
C SER A 227 -56.68 -53.88 -21.21
N ALA A 228 -56.95 -55.17 -20.99
CA ALA A 228 -56.63 -56.22 -21.95
C ALA A 228 -57.55 -56.13 -23.19
N ALA A 229 -57.10 -55.47 -24.25
CA ALA A 229 -57.78 -55.46 -25.56
C ALA A 229 -57.18 -56.49 -26.56
N GLN A 230 -58.07 -57.18 -27.28
CA GLN A 230 -57.93 -58.23 -28.31
C GLN A 230 -56.77 -58.09 -29.34
N PRO A 231 -56.38 -59.19 -30.05
CA PRO A 231 -55.24 -59.21 -30.97
C PRO A 231 -55.47 -58.34 -32.24
N PRO A 232 -54.38 -57.87 -32.90
CA PRO A 232 -54.46 -56.83 -33.92
C PRO A 232 -54.86 -57.36 -35.30
N PRO A 233 -55.49 -56.53 -36.16
CA PRO A 233 -55.73 -56.84 -37.56
C PRO A 233 -54.43 -56.91 -38.36
N THR A 234 -54.45 -57.72 -39.42
CA THR A 234 -53.39 -57.95 -40.41
C THR A 234 -52.75 -56.63 -40.87
N ALA A 235 -51.45 -56.46 -40.61
CA ALA A 235 -50.72 -55.25 -40.97
C ALA A 235 -50.69 -55.03 -42.49
N ALA A 236 -51.05 -53.81 -42.94
CA ALA A 236 -50.90 -53.39 -44.32
C ALA A 236 -49.41 -53.44 -44.75
N LYS A 237 -49.16 -53.78 -46.02
CA LYS A 237 -47.80 -53.75 -46.61
C LYS A 237 -47.26 -52.33 -46.54
N THR A 238 -46.10 -52.13 -45.93
CA THR A 238 -45.46 -50.81 -45.78
C THR A 238 -43.95 -50.97 -45.56
N PHE A 239 -43.23 -49.88 -45.29
CA PHE A 239 -41.82 -49.90 -44.93
C PHE A 239 -41.54 -48.96 -43.75
N ASN A 240 -40.44 -49.19 -43.04
CA ASN A 240 -39.95 -48.34 -41.95
C ASN A 240 -38.59 -47.72 -42.29
N LEU A 241 -38.34 -46.52 -41.76
CA LEU A 241 -37.06 -45.81 -41.84
C LEU A 241 -36.32 -45.95 -40.52
N ALA A 242 -35.05 -46.37 -40.57
CA ALA A 242 -34.14 -46.44 -39.43
C ALA A 242 -32.87 -45.62 -39.75
N PRO A 243 -32.85 -44.32 -39.46
CA PRO A 243 -31.64 -43.51 -39.58
C PRO A 243 -30.61 -43.89 -38.50
N SER A 244 -29.31 -43.81 -38.82
CA SER A 244 -28.24 -44.03 -37.84
C SER A 244 -28.18 -42.95 -36.75
N THR A 245 -28.72 -41.76 -37.03
CA THR A 245 -28.84 -40.62 -36.10
C THR A 245 -29.94 -39.68 -36.59
N THR A 246 -30.61 -38.98 -35.68
CA THR A 246 -31.55 -37.88 -36.00
C THR A 246 -30.87 -36.50 -35.97
N ARG A 247 -29.55 -36.46 -35.72
CA ARG A 247 -28.73 -35.24 -35.69
C ARG A 247 -27.44 -35.43 -36.48
N LEU A 248 -27.16 -34.54 -37.42
CA LEU A 248 -25.95 -34.55 -38.24
C LEU A 248 -25.21 -33.21 -38.10
N GLN A 249 -23.90 -33.26 -37.83
CA GLN A 249 -23.06 -32.06 -37.73
C GLN A 249 -22.15 -31.94 -38.95
N VAL A 250 -22.06 -30.74 -39.52
CA VAL A 250 -21.20 -30.42 -40.67
C VAL A 250 -20.57 -29.05 -40.48
N ALA A 251 -19.25 -28.94 -40.69
CA ALA A 251 -18.58 -27.64 -40.70
C ALA A 251 -18.72 -26.97 -42.06
N GLN A 252 -18.79 -25.64 -42.10
CA GLN A 252 -18.71 -24.87 -43.35
C GLN A 252 -17.49 -25.30 -44.19
N GLY A 253 -17.68 -25.54 -45.48
CA GLY A 253 -16.65 -26.00 -46.41
C GLY A 253 -16.31 -27.49 -46.33
N SER A 254 -17.11 -28.31 -45.64
CA SER A 254 -16.86 -29.74 -45.42
C SER A 254 -18.09 -30.62 -45.75
N ASN A 255 -17.91 -31.94 -45.70
CA ASN A 255 -18.95 -32.94 -45.93
C ASN A 255 -19.17 -33.76 -44.66
N SER A 256 -20.40 -34.19 -44.42
CA SER A 256 -20.76 -35.15 -43.37
C SER A 256 -21.76 -36.16 -43.91
N SER A 257 -21.79 -37.37 -43.36
CA SER A 257 -22.66 -38.43 -43.88
C SER A 257 -23.34 -39.23 -42.77
N MET A 258 -24.48 -39.82 -43.11
CA MET A 258 -25.21 -40.76 -42.26
C MET A 258 -25.82 -41.88 -43.10
N THR A 259 -26.15 -43.00 -42.46
CA THR A 259 -26.83 -44.12 -43.13
C THR A 259 -28.31 -44.15 -42.74
N ILE A 260 -29.15 -44.56 -43.69
CA ILE A 260 -30.58 -44.74 -43.51
C ILE A 260 -30.93 -46.12 -44.01
N ARG A 261 -31.44 -46.98 -43.11
CA ARG A 261 -31.89 -48.33 -43.47
C ARG A 261 -33.40 -48.32 -43.66
N LEU A 262 -33.85 -48.81 -44.81
CA LEU A 262 -35.26 -49.03 -45.13
C LEU A 262 -35.60 -50.50 -44.90
N ILE A 263 -36.62 -50.78 -44.11
CA ILE A 263 -37.00 -52.14 -43.70
C ILE A 263 -38.38 -52.46 -44.26
N SER A 264 -38.50 -53.56 -45.02
CA SER A 264 -39.79 -54.02 -45.54
C SER A 264 -40.69 -54.56 -44.42
N VAL A 265 -41.96 -54.17 -44.41
CA VAL A 265 -42.99 -54.64 -43.47
C VAL A 265 -44.09 -55.38 -44.25
N ALA A 266 -44.43 -56.58 -43.79
CA ALA A 266 -45.44 -57.45 -44.42
C ALA A 266 -45.19 -57.75 -45.92
N GLY A 267 -43.92 -57.81 -46.34
CA GLY A 267 -43.54 -58.16 -47.72
C GLY A 267 -43.72 -57.04 -48.73
N TYR A 268 -43.59 -55.78 -48.30
CA TYR A 268 -43.58 -54.62 -49.18
C TYR A 268 -42.42 -54.70 -50.21
N SER A 269 -42.76 -54.57 -51.50
CA SER A 269 -41.87 -54.84 -52.63
C SER A 269 -41.84 -53.74 -53.70
N HIS A 270 -42.43 -52.57 -53.43
CA HIS A 270 -42.36 -51.42 -54.35
C HIS A 270 -41.04 -50.65 -54.18
N GLN A 271 -40.53 -50.07 -55.28
CA GLN A 271 -39.36 -49.21 -55.23
C GLN A 271 -39.67 -47.95 -54.40
N VAL A 272 -38.73 -47.56 -53.54
CA VAL A 272 -38.82 -46.37 -52.68
C VAL A 272 -37.73 -45.39 -53.10
N THR A 273 -38.12 -44.15 -53.36
CA THR A 273 -37.23 -43.04 -53.72
C THR A 273 -37.09 -42.07 -52.54
N LEU A 274 -35.87 -41.62 -52.26
CA LEU A 274 -35.60 -40.67 -51.18
C LEU A 274 -35.46 -39.22 -51.68
N SER A 275 -35.97 -38.29 -50.88
CA SER A 275 -35.79 -36.85 -51.07
C SER A 275 -35.52 -36.16 -49.73
N ILE A 276 -34.92 -34.97 -49.79
CA ILE A 276 -34.64 -34.16 -48.61
C ILE A 276 -35.02 -32.70 -48.86
N THR A 277 -35.64 -32.08 -47.85
CA THR A 277 -36.07 -30.67 -47.89
C THR A 277 -35.63 -29.94 -46.62
N GLY A 278 -35.63 -28.61 -46.65
CA GLY A 278 -35.27 -27.76 -45.50
C GLY A 278 -33.76 -27.54 -45.31
N LEU A 279 -32.93 -27.81 -46.34
CA LEU A 279 -31.50 -27.53 -46.28
C LEU A 279 -31.22 -26.02 -46.22
N PRO A 280 -30.19 -25.58 -45.48
CA PRO A 280 -29.80 -24.18 -45.44
C PRO A 280 -29.24 -23.69 -46.79
N PRO A 281 -29.31 -22.37 -47.06
CA PRO A 281 -28.69 -21.78 -48.25
C PRO A 281 -27.20 -22.14 -48.34
N GLY A 282 -26.78 -22.72 -49.47
CA GLY A 282 -25.38 -23.13 -49.70
C GLY A 282 -25.04 -24.57 -49.29
N ALA A 283 -25.98 -25.33 -48.72
CA ALA A 283 -25.81 -26.76 -48.47
C ALA A 283 -26.43 -27.62 -49.58
N THR A 284 -25.78 -28.73 -49.91
CA THR A 284 -26.28 -29.76 -50.84
C THR A 284 -26.32 -31.12 -50.16
N ALA A 285 -27.20 -32.01 -50.62
CA ALA A 285 -27.31 -33.36 -50.08
C ALA A 285 -27.51 -34.39 -51.20
N THR A 286 -26.90 -35.56 -51.07
CA THR A 286 -27.01 -36.65 -52.05
C THR A 286 -27.22 -37.99 -51.35
N PHE A 287 -28.04 -38.85 -51.95
CA PHE A 287 -28.31 -40.21 -51.48
C PHE A 287 -27.60 -41.22 -52.39
N LYS A 288 -26.91 -42.22 -51.81
CA LYS A 288 -26.21 -43.28 -52.54
C LYS A 288 -26.53 -44.65 -51.91
N PRO A 289 -27.37 -45.49 -52.55
CA PRO A 289 -28.21 -45.21 -53.72
C PRO A 289 -29.43 -44.30 -53.40
N PRO A 290 -29.96 -43.52 -54.36
CA PRO A 290 -31.09 -42.61 -54.13
C PRO A 290 -32.47 -43.29 -54.10
N SER A 291 -32.55 -44.54 -54.56
CA SER A 291 -33.76 -45.37 -54.49
C SER A 291 -33.40 -46.85 -54.39
N GLY A 292 -34.37 -47.68 -54.00
CA GLY A 292 -34.22 -49.12 -53.89
C GLY A 292 -35.51 -49.79 -53.43
N THR A 293 -35.58 -51.12 -53.48
CA THR A 293 -36.71 -51.88 -52.94
C THR A 293 -36.35 -52.30 -51.51
N PRO A 294 -37.13 -51.92 -50.47
CA PRO A 294 -36.88 -52.36 -49.10
C PRO A 294 -36.80 -53.90 -49.03
N THR A 295 -35.82 -54.50 -48.34
CA THR A 295 -34.87 -53.88 -47.40
C THR A 295 -33.56 -53.47 -48.09
N PHE A 296 -33.16 -52.20 -47.95
CA PHE A 296 -31.86 -51.69 -48.41
C PHE A 296 -31.34 -50.56 -47.51
N THR A 297 -30.07 -50.21 -47.66
CA THR A 297 -29.44 -49.10 -46.95
C THR A 297 -28.96 -48.04 -47.96
N THR A 298 -29.16 -46.77 -47.63
CA THR A 298 -28.63 -45.64 -48.38
C THR A 298 -27.76 -44.76 -47.49
N THR A 299 -26.72 -44.16 -48.08
CA THR A 299 -25.90 -43.13 -47.42
C THR A 299 -26.37 -41.75 -47.87
N LEU A 300 -26.78 -40.91 -46.91
CA LEU A 300 -27.02 -39.49 -47.11
C LEU A 300 -25.73 -38.72 -46.83
N GLU A 301 -25.19 -38.08 -47.86
CA GLU A 301 -24.01 -37.20 -47.77
C GLU A 301 -24.46 -35.75 -47.91
N VAL A 302 -24.14 -34.90 -46.92
CA VAL A 302 -24.45 -33.47 -46.89
C VAL A 302 -23.15 -32.66 -46.98
N HIS A 303 -23.06 -31.77 -47.95
CA HIS A 303 -21.98 -30.79 -48.08
C HIS A 303 -22.48 -29.41 -47.68
N ALA A 304 -21.76 -28.71 -46.80
CA ALA A 304 -21.99 -27.31 -46.49
C ALA A 304 -20.90 -26.47 -47.15
N SER A 305 -21.26 -25.49 -47.98
CA SER A 305 -20.28 -24.55 -48.55
C SER A 305 -19.66 -23.66 -47.47
N LYS A 306 -18.58 -22.95 -47.82
CA LYS A 306 -17.98 -21.92 -46.95
C LYS A 306 -18.92 -20.75 -46.63
N SER A 307 -19.96 -20.53 -47.44
CA SER A 307 -20.96 -19.47 -47.27
C SER A 307 -22.23 -19.93 -46.55
N THR A 308 -22.37 -21.23 -46.26
CA THR A 308 -23.57 -21.78 -45.58
C THR A 308 -23.67 -21.22 -44.17
N PRO A 309 -24.72 -20.48 -43.76
CA PRO A 309 -24.72 -19.81 -42.46
C PRO A 309 -24.66 -20.81 -41.29
N PRO A 310 -23.80 -20.59 -40.26
CA PRO A 310 -23.78 -21.43 -39.07
C PRO A 310 -25.12 -21.37 -38.33
N GLY A 311 -25.61 -22.51 -37.83
CA GLY A 311 -26.91 -22.59 -37.18
C GLY A 311 -27.46 -24.00 -37.10
N SER A 312 -28.63 -24.14 -36.47
CA SER A 312 -29.39 -25.39 -36.41
C SER A 312 -30.54 -25.33 -37.40
N TYR A 313 -30.62 -26.29 -38.30
CA TYR A 313 -31.63 -26.36 -39.36
C TYR A 313 -32.45 -27.64 -39.22
N THR A 314 -33.76 -27.52 -39.41
CA THR A 314 -34.69 -28.64 -39.42
C THR A 314 -34.87 -29.11 -40.85
N THR A 315 -34.32 -30.28 -41.18
CA THR A 315 -34.48 -30.91 -42.50
C THR A 315 -35.44 -32.09 -42.40
N ILE A 316 -36.15 -32.38 -43.49
CA ILE A 316 -37.09 -33.50 -43.56
C ILE A 316 -36.62 -34.43 -44.66
N VAL A 317 -36.33 -35.68 -44.31
CA VAL A 317 -36.03 -36.75 -45.26
C VAL A 317 -37.33 -37.52 -45.49
N THR A 318 -37.74 -37.62 -46.75
CA THR A 318 -38.95 -38.30 -47.17
C THR A 318 -38.58 -39.47 -48.05
N ALA A 319 -39.18 -40.64 -47.77
CA ALA A 319 -39.08 -41.83 -48.58
C ALA A 319 -40.48 -42.13 -49.14
N THR A 320 -40.57 -42.22 -50.47
CA THR A 320 -41.84 -42.39 -51.19
C THR A 320 -41.81 -43.64 -52.04
N GLY A 321 -42.73 -44.55 -51.77
CA GLY A 321 -43.01 -45.73 -52.59
C GLY A 321 -43.65 -45.39 -53.92
N ALA A 322 -43.40 -46.22 -54.94
CA ALA A 322 -44.09 -46.12 -56.23
C ALA A 322 -45.62 -46.29 -56.14
N ASP A 323 -46.11 -46.88 -55.04
CA ASP A 323 -47.52 -47.04 -54.69
C ASP A 323 -48.12 -45.83 -53.94
N GLY A 324 -47.32 -44.79 -53.70
CA GLY A 324 -47.71 -43.59 -52.94
C GLY A 324 -47.51 -43.70 -51.43
N THR A 325 -47.04 -44.83 -50.90
CA THR A 325 -46.75 -44.98 -49.47
C THR A 325 -45.58 -44.06 -49.09
N THR A 326 -45.78 -43.16 -48.12
CA THR A 326 -44.73 -42.23 -47.66
C THR A 326 -44.37 -42.44 -46.20
N LYS A 327 -43.07 -42.33 -45.90
CA LYS A 327 -42.54 -42.20 -44.54
C LYS A 327 -41.54 -41.06 -44.52
N ASN A 328 -41.48 -40.32 -43.42
CA ASN A 328 -40.49 -39.27 -43.23
C ASN A 328 -39.91 -39.33 -41.82
N PHE A 329 -38.77 -38.66 -41.65
CA PHE A 329 -38.25 -38.32 -40.33
C PHE A 329 -37.61 -36.94 -40.37
N THR A 330 -37.56 -36.28 -39.23
CA THR A 330 -36.89 -35.00 -39.06
C THR A 330 -35.42 -35.21 -38.71
N LEU A 331 -34.53 -34.55 -39.45
CA LEU A 331 -33.10 -34.51 -39.20
C LEU A 331 -32.71 -33.10 -38.73
N THR A 332 -32.08 -33.00 -37.58
CA THR A 332 -31.47 -31.75 -37.12
C THR A 332 -30.07 -31.62 -37.71
N LEU A 333 -29.90 -30.74 -38.69
CA LEU A 333 -28.62 -30.42 -39.30
C LEU A 333 -27.97 -29.23 -38.58
N LEU A 334 -26.84 -29.47 -37.91
CA LEU A 334 -26.06 -28.43 -37.26
C LEU A 334 -24.90 -28.01 -38.16
N VAL A 335 -24.98 -26.80 -38.72
CA VAL A 335 -23.89 -26.19 -39.47
C VAL A 335 -22.99 -25.45 -38.49
N GLN A 336 -21.77 -25.94 -38.32
CA GLN A 336 -20.75 -25.30 -37.48
C GLN A 336 -19.92 -24.34 -38.32
N LYS A 337 -19.60 -23.19 -37.72
CA LYS A 337 -18.68 -22.22 -38.34
C LYS A 337 -17.33 -22.91 -38.58
N ALA A 338 -16.76 -22.76 -39.78
CA ALA A 338 -15.41 -23.25 -40.04
C ALA A 338 -14.43 -22.59 -39.07
N VAL A 339 -13.64 -23.41 -38.37
CA VAL A 339 -12.56 -22.92 -37.51
C VAL A 339 -11.38 -22.57 -38.41
N THR A 340 -11.18 -21.29 -38.66
CA THR A 340 -10.02 -20.79 -39.41
C THR A 340 -8.77 -20.90 -38.52
N THR A 341 -7.92 -21.89 -38.77
CA THR A 341 -6.65 -22.06 -38.05
C THR A 341 -5.51 -21.30 -38.72
N CYS A 342 -4.47 -20.99 -37.95
CA CYS A 342 -3.33 -20.19 -38.38
C CYS A 342 -2.31 -20.96 -39.23
N GLY A 343 -2.36 -22.30 -39.20
CA GLY A 343 -1.28 -23.17 -39.67
C GLY A 343 0.01 -22.85 -38.90
N THR A 344 1.14 -22.62 -39.57
CA THR A 344 2.39 -22.26 -38.88
C THR A 344 2.35 -20.80 -38.42
N ILE A 345 2.59 -20.55 -37.13
CA ILE A 345 2.77 -19.22 -36.53
C ILE A 345 4.26 -18.97 -36.32
N THR A 346 4.74 -17.78 -36.70
CA THR A 346 6.09 -17.32 -36.41
C THR A 346 6.01 -15.98 -35.69
N ALA A 347 6.62 -15.90 -34.50
CA ALA A 347 6.73 -14.68 -33.72
C ALA A 347 8.19 -14.20 -33.68
N THR A 348 8.43 -12.91 -33.87
CA THR A 348 9.73 -12.27 -33.61
C THR A 348 9.58 -11.22 -32.54
N VAL A 349 10.57 -11.14 -31.63
CA VAL A 349 10.53 -10.23 -30.48
C VAL A 349 11.77 -9.35 -30.48
N THR A 350 11.56 -8.03 -30.43
CA THR A 350 12.64 -7.05 -30.49
C THR A 350 12.41 -5.96 -29.43
N PRO A 351 13.38 -5.68 -28.55
CA PRO A 351 14.63 -6.43 -28.30
C PRO A 351 14.40 -7.75 -27.52
N LEU A 352 15.30 -8.73 -27.66
CA LEU A 352 15.29 -9.98 -26.87
C LEU A 352 15.83 -9.81 -25.44
N GLN A 353 16.39 -8.66 -25.12
CA GLN A 353 16.89 -8.32 -23.78
C GLN A 353 16.51 -6.89 -23.42
N VAL A 354 16.08 -6.67 -22.18
CA VAL A 354 15.67 -5.37 -21.65
C VAL A 354 16.34 -5.14 -20.30
N THR A 355 16.91 -3.97 -20.10
CA THR A 355 17.48 -3.55 -18.81
C THR A 355 16.61 -2.45 -18.20
N LEU A 356 16.15 -2.66 -16.97
CA LEU A 356 15.23 -1.76 -16.26
C LEU A 356 15.78 -1.38 -14.89
N ALA A 357 15.46 -0.15 -14.44
CA ALA A 357 15.55 0.19 -13.02
C ALA A 357 14.28 -0.29 -12.27
N PRO A 358 14.35 -0.57 -10.96
CA PRO A 358 13.17 -0.91 -10.17
C PRO A 358 12.11 0.20 -10.25
N GLY A 359 10.85 -0.17 -10.49
CA GLY A 359 9.73 0.77 -10.65
C GLY A 359 9.53 1.31 -12.07
N ASN A 360 10.45 1.05 -13.01
CA ASN A 360 10.35 1.55 -14.39
C ASN A 360 9.78 0.49 -15.35
N SER A 361 9.31 0.96 -16.51
CA SER A 361 8.83 0.14 -17.62
C SER A 361 9.60 0.38 -18.92
N SER A 362 9.62 -0.62 -19.79
CA SER A 362 10.10 -0.52 -21.18
C SER A 362 9.23 -1.36 -22.09
N ASN A 363 9.25 -1.05 -23.39
CA ASN A 363 8.43 -1.70 -24.38
C ASN A 363 9.27 -2.64 -25.24
N ILE A 364 8.74 -3.84 -25.50
CA ILE A 364 9.23 -4.74 -26.55
C ILE A 364 8.15 -4.87 -27.63
N THR A 365 8.57 -5.09 -28.87
CA THR A 365 7.66 -5.32 -29.99
C THR A 365 7.65 -6.79 -30.36
N VAL A 366 6.45 -7.36 -30.47
CA VAL A 366 6.19 -8.72 -30.95
C VAL A 366 5.58 -8.62 -32.34
N SER A 367 6.30 -9.07 -33.36
CA SER A 367 5.79 -9.14 -34.73
C SER A 367 5.38 -10.58 -35.05
N VAL A 368 4.16 -10.77 -35.55
CA VAL A 368 3.57 -12.08 -35.79
C VAL A 368 3.26 -12.23 -37.28
N SER A 369 3.66 -13.37 -37.85
CA SER A 369 3.19 -13.85 -39.14
C SER A 369 2.58 -15.24 -38.99
N ALA A 370 1.61 -15.56 -39.84
CA ALA A 370 0.99 -16.88 -39.90
C ALA A 370 0.88 -17.32 -41.36
N SER A 371 0.92 -18.62 -41.60
CA SER A 371 0.72 -19.18 -42.96
C SER A 371 -0.66 -18.83 -43.54
N ASN A 372 -1.65 -18.58 -42.68
CA ASN A 372 -2.96 -18.05 -43.05
C ASN A 372 -3.09 -16.57 -42.63
N PRO A 373 -3.10 -15.61 -43.58
CA PRO A 373 -3.10 -14.16 -43.31
C PRO A 373 -4.45 -13.60 -42.83
N SER A 374 -5.44 -14.45 -42.57
CA SER A 374 -6.72 -14.05 -41.95
C SER A 374 -6.93 -14.71 -40.59
N CYS A 375 -5.89 -15.36 -40.04
CA CYS A 375 -5.99 -16.01 -38.75
C CYS A 375 -5.83 -15.03 -37.58
N LYS A 376 -6.62 -15.25 -36.53
CA LYS A 376 -6.58 -14.50 -35.28
C LYS A 376 -5.64 -15.18 -34.28
N VAL A 377 -4.63 -14.46 -33.81
CA VAL A 377 -3.66 -14.91 -32.80
C VAL A 377 -3.93 -14.25 -31.46
N ARG A 378 -3.53 -14.92 -30.37
CA ARG A 378 -3.55 -14.40 -29.00
C ARG A 378 -2.13 -14.35 -28.45
N ILE A 379 -1.77 -13.25 -27.79
CA ILE A 379 -0.44 -12.99 -27.26
C ILE A 379 -0.50 -13.00 -25.73
N LYS A 380 0.21 -13.94 -25.12
CA LYS A 380 0.32 -14.12 -23.67
C LYS A 380 1.75 -13.88 -23.22
N ALA A 381 1.89 -13.23 -22.07
CA ALA A 381 3.18 -13.08 -21.40
C ALA A 381 3.13 -13.79 -20.05
N ALA A 382 3.97 -14.81 -19.87
CA ALA A 382 4.18 -15.43 -18.56
C ALA A 382 5.34 -14.72 -17.86
N THR A 383 5.07 -14.18 -16.67
CA THR A 383 6.04 -13.38 -15.91
C THR A 383 6.38 -14.01 -14.56
N PRO A 384 7.64 -13.90 -14.13
CA PRO A 384 8.05 -14.27 -12.78
C PRO A 384 7.59 -13.20 -11.77
N PRO A 385 7.64 -13.48 -10.45
CA PRO A 385 7.37 -12.48 -9.42
C PRO A 385 8.19 -11.20 -9.64
N GLY A 386 7.65 -10.04 -9.31
CA GLY A 386 8.36 -8.75 -9.43
C GLY A 386 8.55 -8.22 -10.85
N ILE A 387 8.15 -8.94 -11.89
CA ILE A 387 8.05 -8.43 -13.27
C ILE A 387 6.60 -8.56 -13.72
N SER A 388 6.07 -7.53 -14.36
CA SER A 388 4.79 -7.57 -15.06
C SER A 388 5.01 -7.27 -16.53
N ALA A 389 4.19 -7.87 -17.40
CA ALA A 389 4.24 -7.67 -18.85
C ALA A 389 2.82 -7.64 -19.39
N SER A 390 2.46 -6.56 -20.09
CA SER A 390 1.12 -6.38 -20.65
C SER A 390 1.20 -6.18 -22.16
N PRO A 391 0.80 -7.18 -22.97
CA PRO A 391 0.66 -7.03 -24.41
C PRO A 391 -0.52 -6.13 -24.78
N THR A 392 -0.32 -5.27 -25.77
CA THR A 392 -1.32 -4.39 -26.37
C THR A 392 -1.06 -4.29 -27.89
N PRO A 393 -1.98 -4.78 -28.74
CA PRO A 393 -3.20 -5.54 -28.42
C PRO A 393 -2.93 -7.00 -27.98
N ARG A 394 -3.79 -7.59 -27.14
CA ARG A 394 -3.66 -9.00 -26.67
C ARG A 394 -4.11 -10.05 -27.70
N GLU A 395 -4.88 -9.63 -28.69
CA GLU A 395 -5.30 -10.45 -29.83
C GLU A 395 -5.23 -9.60 -31.11
N CYS A 396 -4.79 -10.18 -32.22
CA CYS A 396 -4.74 -9.51 -33.51
C CYS A 396 -4.84 -10.50 -34.68
N THR A 397 -5.14 -10.01 -35.88
CA THR A 397 -5.16 -10.82 -37.11
C THR A 397 -3.79 -10.75 -37.78
N ALA A 398 -3.13 -11.90 -37.99
CA ALA A 398 -1.78 -11.95 -38.57
C ALA A 398 -1.80 -11.62 -40.08
N PRO A 399 -0.80 -10.90 -40.64
CA PRO A 399 0.37 -10.37 -39.96
C PRO A 399 0.05 -9.14 -39.10
N CYS A 400 0.52 -9.13 -37.85
CA CYS A 400 0.25 -8.04 -36.91
C CYS A 400 1.42 -7.82 -35.96
N THR A 401 1.40 -6.68 -35.26
CA THR A 401 2.36 -6.35 -34.22
C THR A 401 1.64 -6.08 -32.90
N SER A 402 2.30 -6.40 -31.79
CA SER A 402 1.87 -6.04 -30.45
C SER A 402 3.04 -5.47 -29.66
N THR A 403 2.78 -4.36 -28.97
CA THR A 403 3.71 -3.81 -27.99
C THR A 403 3.47 -4.51 -26.66
N VAL A 404 4.50 -5.02 -26.01
CA VAL A 404 4.43 -5.57 -24.65
C VAL A 404 5.16 -4.62 -23.72
N GLN A 405 4.42 -3.94 -22.85
CA GLN A 405 4.99 -3.10 -21.81
C GLN A 405 5.45 -3.99 -20.65
N VAL A 406 6.76 -4.02 -20.41
CA VAL A 406 7.41 -4.77 -19.34
C VAL A 406 7.75 -3.82 -18.20
N THR A 407 7.23 -4.06 -17.00
CA THR A 407 7.42 -3.21 -15.82
C THR A 407 8.05 -4.00 -14.68
N ALA A 408 9.13 -3.46 -14.10
CA ALA A 408 9.80 -4.02 -12.92
C ALA A 408 9.18 -3.45 -11.64
N ALA A 409 8.84 -4.30 -10.68
CA ALA A 409 8.37 -3.87 -9.37
C ALA A 409 9.48 -3.10 -8.61
N PRO A 410 9.14 -2.21 -7.67
CA PRO A 410 10.12 -1.45 -6.89
C PRO A 410 11.12 -2.30 -6.10
N SER A 411 10.74 -3.54 -5.75
CA SER A 411 11.56 -4.51 -5.01
C SER A 411 12.29 -5.53 -5.90
N ALA A 412 12.10 -5.47 -7.23
CA ALA A 412 12.69 -6.45 -8.13
C ALA A 412 14.19 -6.18 -8.34
N SER A 413 14.99 -7.25 -8.35
CA SER A 413 16.43 -7.21 -8.64
C SER A 413 16.88 -8.46 -9.40
N GLY A 414 18.04 -8.34 -10.05
CA GLY A 414 18.69 -9.41 -10.80
C GLY A 414 18.12 -9.62 -12.20
N THR A 415 18.64 -10.64 -12.89
CA THR A 415 18.17 -11.04 -14.22
C THR A 415 17.07 -12.09 -14.12
N ARG A 416 15.95 -11.83 -14.78
CA ARG A 416 14.77 -12.71 -14.87
C ARG A 416 14.39 -12.91 -16.33
N THR A 417 13.56 -13.91 -16.62
CA THR A 417 13.09 -14.19 -17.98
C THR A 417 11.57 -14.09 -18.05
N ILE A 418 11.06 -13.45 -19.09
CA ILE A 418 9.63 -13.51 -19.44
C ILE A 418 9.48 -14.39 -20.69
N LYS A 419 8.38 -15.13 -20.75
CA LYS A 419 8.03 -15.97 -21.92
C LYS A 419 6.85 -15.34 -22.64
N ILE A 420 7.04 -14.99 -23.90
CA ILE A 420 6.00 -14.51 -24.80
C ILE A 420 5.51 -15.69 -25.64
N ARG A 421 4.25 -16.07 -25.46
CA ARG A 421 3.58 -17.14 -26.22
C ARG A 421 2.57 -16.50 -27.17
N VAL A 422 2.73 -16.74 -28.46
CA VAL A 422 1.76 -16.36 -29.49
C VAL A 422 1.07 -17.63 -29.95
N GLU A 423 -0.22 -17.75 -29.67
CA GLU A 423 -1.02 -18.95 -29.94
C GLU A 423 -2.16 -18.64 -30.92
N ASP A 424 -2.61 -19.63 -31.68
CA ASP A 424 -3.84 -19.55 -32.45
C ASP A 424 -5.02 -19.40 -31.47
N ALA A 425 -5.85 -18.37 -31.68
CA ALA A 425 -6.98 -18.09 -30.79
C ALA A 425 -8.04 -19.21 -30.81
N ALA A 426 -8.11 -19.97 -31.91
CA ALA A 426 -9.04 -21.06 -32.11
C ALA A 426 -8.45 -22.43 -31.72
N ASN A 427 -7.12 -22.59 -31.80
CA ASN A 427 -6.41 -23.79 -31.39
C ASN A 427 -5.10 -23.49 -30.61
N PRO A 428 -5.15 -23.37 -29.27
CA PRO A 428 -3.97 -23.01 -28.46
C PRO A 428 -2.78 -23.99 -28.53
N ALA A 429 -2.94 -25.18 -29.14
CA ALA A 429 -1.83 -26.10 -29.38
C ALA A 429 -0.87 -25.57 -30.46
N THR A 430 -1.39 -24.83 -31.44
CA THR A 430 -0.59 -24.15 -32.47
C THR A 430 -0.05 -22.84 -31.89
N HIS A 431 1.26 -22.77 -31.65
CA HIS A 431 1.88 -21.59 -31.03
C HIS A 431 3.36 -21.46 -31.40
N ASP A 432 3.90 -20.25 -31.19
CA ASP A 432 5.34 -19.99 -31.10
C ASP A 432 5.63 -19.32 -29.75
N GLU A 433 6.77 -19.64 -29.15
CA GLU A 433 7.21 -19.09 -27.86
C GLU A 433 8.60 -18.46 -28.00
N LYS A 434 8.75 -17.28 -27.40
CA LYS A 434 10.03 -16.55 -27.34
C LYS A 434 10.32 -16.12 -25.92
N THR A 435 11.59 -16.20 -25.52
CA THR A 435 12.04 -15.75 -24.21
C THR A 435 12.73 -14.41 -24.31
N VAL A 436 12.40 -13.49 -23.40
CA VAL A 436 13.07 -12.20 -23.27
C VAL A 436 13.76 -12.13 -21.91
N LYS A 437 15.04 -11.77 -21.90
CA LYS A 437 15.79 -11.56 -20.65
C LYS A 437 15.54 -10.14 -20.14
N VAL A 438 15.06 -10.03 -18.90
CA VAL A 438 14.82 -8.76 -18.22
C VAL A 438 15.84 -8.64 -17.09
N THR A 439 16.79 -7.73 -17.23
CA THR A 439 17.78 -7.44 -16.20
C THR A 439 17.32 -6.23 -15.41
N VAL A 440 16.92 -6.43 -14.15
CA VAL A 440 16.62 -5.32 -13.23
C VAL A 440 17.91 -4.95 -12.51
N THR A 441 18.62 -4.01 -13.11
CA THR A 441 19.73 -3.37 -12.44
C THR A 441 19.16 -2.32 -11.50
N HIS A 442 19.35 -2.52 -10.21
CA HIS A 442 19.55 -1.36 -9.37
C HIS A 442 20.74 -0.63 -9.98
N LYS A 443 20.47 0.47 -10.72
CA LYS A 443 21.45 1.56 -10.77
C LYS A 443 21.82 1.75 -9.31
N PRO A 444 23.11 1.71 -8.91
CA PRO A 444 23.44 2.07 -7.55
C PRO A 444 22.83 3.46 -7.38
N SER A 445 21.74 3.55 -6.62
CA SER A 445 21.22 4.82 -6.13
C SER A 445 22.45 5.49 -5.57
N GLY A 446 22.85 6.57 -6.24
CA GLY A 446 24.23 7.01 -6.35
C GLY A 446 24.96 6.84 -5.04
N SER A 447 26.16 6.26 -5.10
CA SER A 447 27.18 6.23 -4.05
C SER A 447 26.64 6.85 -2.75
N ARG A 448 26.15 6.01 -1.83
CA ARG A 448 25.45 6.47 -0.61
C ARG A 448 26.17 7.71 -0.09
N PHE A 449 25.53 8.89 -0.20
CA PHE A 449 26.18 10.10 0.24
C PHE A 449 26.57 9.92 1.70
N ASP A 450 27.88 9.98 1.93
CA ASP A 450 28.49 9.86 3.24
C ASP A 450 29.53 10.96 3.37
N PHE A 451 29.70 11.41 4.59
CA PHE A 451 30.55 12.55 4.91
C PHE A 451 31.27 12.29 6.24
N LYS A 452 32.34 13.05 6.44
CA LYS A 452 33.11 13.08 7.67
C LYS A 452 33.04 14.49 8.28
N LEU A 453 32.92 14.53 9.60
CA LEU A 453 33.04 15.74 10.42
C LEU A 453 34.35 15.67 11.19
N GLU A 454 35.14 16.73 11.12
CA GLU A 454 36.38 16.89 11.89
C GLU A 454 36.35 18.28 12.55
N ALA A 455 36.71 18.36 13.83
CA ALA A 455 36.79 19.62 14.55
C ALA A 455 38.25 19.92 14.90
N THR A 456 38.71 21.12 14.55
CA THR A 456 40.09 21.55 14.80
C THR A 456 40.10 22.94 15.43
N PRO A 457 40.72 23.11 16.61
CA PRO A 457 41.31 22.08 17.46
C PRO A 457 40.23 21.20 18.16
N SER A 458 40.57 19.95 18.50
CA SER A 458 39.68 19.04 19.25
C SER A 458 39.74 19.24 20.77
N GLN A 459 40.69 20.04 21.24
CA GLN A 459 40.84 20.47 22.63
C GLN A 459 41.10 21.96 22.67
N ILE A 460 40.37 22.68 23.53
CA ILE A 460 40.51 24.12 23.74
C ILE A 460 40.67 24.36 25.24
N GLU A 461 41.64 25.19 25.58
CA GLU A 461 41.80 25.69 26.94
C GLU A 461 41.69 27.21 26.91
N ILE A 462 40.73 27.75 27.67
CA ILE A 462 40.51 29.19 27.83
C ILE A 462 40.16 29.50 29.27
N TYR A 463 40.16 30.77 29.62
CA TYR A 463 39.67 31.22 30.92
C TYR A 463 38.22 31.75 30.83
N GLN A 464 37.57 31.88 31.99
CA GLN A 464 36.27 32.56 32.10
C GLN A 464 36.26 33.94 31.41
N GLY A 465 35.16 34.24 30.72
CA GLY A 465 34.96 35.47 29.96
C GLY A 465 35.73 35.57 28.64
N GLU A 466 36.52 34.56 28.28
CA GLU A 466 37.22 34.51 27.00
C GLU A 466 36.39 33.82 25.91
N THR A 467 36.73 34.14 24.66
CA THR A 467 36.12 33.55 23.47
C THR A 467 37.15 32.71 22.73
N ALA A 468 36.77 31.50 22.32
CA ALA A 468 37.55 30.65 21.44
C ALA A 468 36.76 30.29 20.18
N THR A 469 37.47 29.92 19.12
CA THR A 469 36.86 29.41 17.90
C THR A 469 37.43 28.04 17.55
N ALA A 470 36.60 27.20 16.94
CA ALA A 470 36.98 25.92 16.36
C ALA A 470 36.44 25.80 14.94
N THR A 471 37.24 25.26 14.04
CA THR A 471 36.85 25.02 12.66
C THR A 471 36.29 23.60 12.53
N ILE A 472 35.02 23.51 12.14
CA ILE A 472 34.34 22.26 11.80
C ILE A 472 34.47 22.04 10.30
N THR A 473 35.27 21.05 9.91
CA THR A 473 35.51 20.68 8.52
C THR A 473 34.59 19.53 8.12
N LEU A 474 33.83 19.72 7.05
CA LEU A 474 33.01 18.68 6.43
C LEU A 474 33.67 18.21 5.14
N LYS A 475 33.89 16.91 5.01
CA LYS A 475 34.42 16.29 3.79
C LYS A 475 33.43 15.26 3.26
N THR A 476 33.19 15.28 1.95
CA THR A 476 32.44 14.20 1.28
C THR A 476 33.32 12.95 1.23
N THR A 477 32.86 11.85 1.82
CA THR A 477 33.59 10.59 1.87
C THR A 477 33.17 9.66 0.74
N SER A 478 31.89 9.70 0.36
CA SER A 478 31.39 9.05 -0.85
C SER A 478 30.10 9.74 -1.29
N GLY A 479 29.74 9.63 -2.57
CA GLY A 479 28.49 10.20 -3.05
C GLY A 479 28.56 11.58 -3.65
N ILE A 480 27.46 11.95 -4.30
CA ILE A 480 27.19 13.33 -4.70
C ILE A 480 26.84 14.11 -3.42
N PRO A 481 27.50 15.23 -3.11
CA PRO A 481 27.25 15.96 -1.89
C PRO A 481 25.80 16.42 -1.72
N ARG A 482 25.25 16.18 -0.53
CA ARG A 482 23.91 16.64 -0.12
C ARG A 482 24.01 17.64 1.03
N GLN A 483 22.89 18.29 1.31
CA GLN A 483 22.74 19.22 2.41
C GLN A 483 22.85 18.49 3.75
N VAL A 484 23.73 18.96 4.63
CA VAL A 484 23.95 18.48 6.00
C VAL A 484 23.50 19.57 6.96
N THR A 485 22.58 19.24 7.86
CA THR A 485 22.16 20.12 8.96
C THR A 485 23.03 19.83 10.18
N LEU A 486 23.57 20.89 10.78
CA LEU A 486 24.45 20.85 11.94
C LEU A 486 23.69 21.28 13.21
N GLN A 487 23.94 20.59 14.30
CA GLN A 487 23.43 20.92 15.63
C GLN A 487 24.58 20.83 16.64
N VAL A 488 24.62 21.79 17.57
CA VAL A 488 25.56 21.79 18.70
C VAL A 488 24.84 21.34 19.97
N SER A 489 25.51 20.55 20.79
CA SER A 489 25.02 20.06 22.09
C SER A 489 26.18 19.97 23.07
N GLY A 490 25.90 19.96 24.38
CA GLY A 490 26.93 19.94 25.42
C GLY A 490 27.64 21.28 25.63
N CYS A 491 26.99 22.40 25.26
CA CYS A 491 27.52 23.73 25.60
C CYS A 491 27.52 23.92 27.13
N PRO A 492 28.60 24.44 27.74
CA PRO A 492 28.68 24.64 29.18
C PRO A 492 27.55 25.57 29.71
N PRO A 493 26.96 25.30 30.89
CA PRO A 493 26.04 26.25 31.52
C PRO A 493 26.73 27.60 31.77
N GLY A 494 26.11 28.70 31.34
CA GLY A 494 26.69 30.06 31.43
C GLY A 494 27.62 30.45 30.27
N ALA A 495 27.90 29.53 29.34
CA ALA A 495 28.59 29.79 28.08
C ALA A 495 27.59 29.87 26.90
N THR A 496 28.03 30.43 25.78
CA THR A 496 27.28 30.35 24.50
C THR A 496 28.13 29.69 23.42
N CYS A 497 27.48 28.86 22.60
CA CYS A 497 28.12 28.12 21.51
C CYS A 497 27.33 28.37 20.22
N THR A 498 27.92 29.06 19.26
CA THR A 498 27.25 29.49 18.03
C THR A 498 27.98 28.97 16.79
N LEU A 499 27.22 28.48 15.81
CA LEU A 499 27.75 28.05 14.52
C LEU A 499 27.52 29.14 13.48
N SER A 500 28.54 29.45 12.67
CA SER A 500 28.41 30.44 11.58
C SER A 500 27.42 30.02 10.49
N LYS A 501 27.19 28.70 10.33
CA LYS A 501 26.18 28.10 9.46
C LYS A 501 25.58 26.86 10.13
N THR A 502 24.26 26.72 10.10
CA THR A 502 23.59 25.51 10.59
C THR A 502 23.29 24.50 9.49
N THR A 503 23.47 24.88 8.22
CA THR A 503 23.21 24.00 7.09
C THR A 503 24.23 24.23 5.98
N VAL A 504 24.88 23.16 5.51
CA VAL A 504 26.01 23.22 4.58
C VAL A 504 26.01 22.06 3.58
N LYS A 505 26.73 22.18 2.46
CA LYS A 505 26.89 21.13 1.46
C LYS A 505 28.38 20.76 1.34
N PRO A 506 28.82 19.56 1.76
CA PRO A 506 30.24 19.20 1.78
C PRO A 506 30.90 19.17 0.37
N PRO A 507 32.21 19.45 0.24
CA PRO A 507 33.08 19.96 1.29
C PRO A 507 32.76 21.42 1.65
N ASP A 508 32.70 21.71 2.94
CA ASP A 508 32.48 23.06 3.47
C ASP A 508 33.13 23.16 4.87
N THR A 509 33.36 24.38 5.33
CA THR A 509 33.85 24.67 6.68
C THR A 509 32.87 25.56 7.42
N VAL A 510 32.74 25.30 8.72
CA VAL A 510 31.87 26.07 9.63
C VAL A 510 32.71 26.45 10.85
N THR A 511 32.55 27.69 11.30
CA THR A 511 33.21 28.16 12.52
C THR A 511 32.25 27.98 13.68
N LEU A 512 32.69 27.26 14.71
CA LEU A 512 32.07 27.24 16.03
C LEU A 512 32.74 28.31 16.89
N THR A 513 31.95 29.27 17.38
CA THR A 513 32.40 30.27 18.35
C THR A 513 31.89 29.87 19.73
N ILE A 514 32.79 29.87 20.71
CA ILE A 514 32.50 29.52 22.11
C ILE A 514 32.86 30.72 22.96
N ASP A 515 31.86 31.35 23.58
CA ASP A 515 32.04 32.37 24.62
C ASP A 515 31.87 31.69 25.98
N ALA A 516 32.97 31.61 26.74
CA ALA A 516 32.99 30.92 28.03
C ALA A 516 32.02 31.53 29.05
N GLY A 517 31.70 32.83 28.94
CA GLY A 517 30.90 33.54 29.94
C GLY A 517 31.38 33.25 31.37
N SER A 518 30.47 32.81 32.23
CA SER A 518 30.77 32.45 33.63
C SER A 518 31.11 30.96 33.84
N ALA A 519 31.09 30.14 32.78
CA ALA A 519 31.30 28.70 32.88
C ALA A 519 32.70 28.35 33.41
N LYS A 520 32.83 27.24 34.14
CA LYS A 520 34.12 26.75 34.67
C LYS A 520 34.14 25.23 34.75
N GLY A 521 35.29 24.63 34.50
CA GLY A 521 35.48 23.18 34.43
C GLY A 521 35.65 22.66 33.01
N THR A 522 35.61 21.33 32.85
CA THR A 522 35.83 20.67 31.57
C THR A 522 34.52 20.13 31.01
N TYR A 523 34.25 20.43 29.74
CA TYR A 523 33.02 20.06 29.04
C TYR A 523 33.34 19.47 27.67
N THR A 524 32.44 18.63 27.17
CA THR A 524 32.52 18.06 25.81
C THR A 524 31.40 18.62 24.96
N ILE A 525 31.76 19.49 24.01
CA ILE A 525 30.84 20.02 23.01
C ILE A 525 30.76 19.03 21.86
N THR A 526 29.55 18.57 21.54
CA THR A 526 29.31 17.61 20.46
C THR A 526 28.59 18.28 19.31
N ILE A 527 29.23 18.30 18.14
CA ILE A 527 28.68 18.77 16.88
C ILE A 527 28.11 17.56 16.14
N THR A 528 26.81 17.58 15.88
CA THR A 528 26.10 16.52 15.15
C THR A 528 25.70 17.02 13.77
N GLY A 529 26.16 16.35 12.71
CA GLY A 529 25.68 16.58 11.35
C GLY A 529 24.73 15.48 10.90
N LYS A 530 23.58 15.87 10.33
CA LYS A 530 22.56 14.96 9.79
C LYS A 530 22.31 15.26 8.31
N SER A 531 22.26 14.20 7.49
CA SER A 531 21.80 14.25 6.10
C SER A 531 20.97 13.01 5.80
N GLY A 532 19.64 13.15 5.81
CA GLY A 532 18.71 12.02 5.72
C GLY A 532 18.94 11.03 6.89
N PRO A 533 19.14 9.73 6.64
CA PRO A 533 19.38 8.74 7.70
C PRO A 533 20.83 8.75 8.25
N LYS A 534 21.75 9.54 7.66
CA LYS A 534 23.16 9.54 8.06
C LYS A 534 23.42 10.60 9.13
N THR A 535 24.04 10.15 10.22
CA THR A 535 24.48 11.00 11.33
C THR A 535 25.99 10.83 11.54
N ARG A 536 26.69 11.95 11.72
CA ARG A 536 28.13 12.00 12.02
C ARG A 536 28.34 13.00 13.15
N GLN A 537 29.36 12.75 13.96
CA GLN A 537 29.67 13.60 15.11
C GLN A 537 31.14 13.96 15.15
N ALA A 538 31.42 15.16 15.65
CA ALA A 538 32.74 15.58 16.07
C ALA A 538 32.63 16.17 17.48
N GLY A 539 33.55 15.79 18.37
CA GLY A 539 33.62 16.30 19.73
C GLY A 539 34.76 17.29 19.88
N ILE A 540 34.53 18.32 20.69
CA ILE A 540 35.56 19.25 21.17
C ILE A 540 35.53 19.20 22.69
N THR A 541 36.67 18.93 23.30
CA THR A 541 36.81 19.07 24.76
C THR A 541 37.26 20.49 25.06
N ILE A 542 36.48 21.21 25.86
CA ILE A 542 36.84 22.54 26.31
C ILE A 542 37.09 22.53 27.82
N THR A 543 38.24 23.05 28.23
CA THR A 543 38.59 23.26 29.64
C THR A 543 38.58 24.76 29.90
N ILE A 544 37.64 25.20 30.73
CA ILE A 544 37.47 26.60 31.12
C ILE A 544 38.06 26.78 32.51
N LYS A 545 39.20 27.47 32.58
CA LYS A 545 39.89 27.78 33.83
C LYS A 545 39.27 29.00 34.52
N GLU A 546 39.13 28.92 35.83
CA GLU A 546 38.70 30.06 36.65
C GLU A 546 39.81 31.13 36.68
N LYS A 547 39.45 32.40 36.45
CA LYS A 547 40.40 33.51 36.63
C LYS A 547 40.53 33.86 38.12
N ARG A 548 41.75 34.12 38.59
CA ARG A 548 42.05 34.35 40.01
C ARG A 548 42.03 35.85 40.38
N CYS A 549 41.38 36.21 41.48
CA CYS A 549 41.47 37.56 42.06
C CYS A 549 42.81 37.79 42.78
N PHE A 550 43.93 37.88 42.04
CA PHE A 550 45.30 37.86 42.58
C PHE A 550 45.52 38.79 43.78
N ILE A 551 45.17 40.07 43.67
CA ILE A 551 45.39 41.05 44.76
C ILE A 551 44.55 40.70 45.99
N ALA A 552 43.28 40.35 45.81
CA ALA A 552 42.39 40.01 46.92
C ALA A 552 42.86 38.70 47.61
N THR A 553 43.17 37.67 46.84
CA THR A 553 43.70 36.41 47.38
C THR A 553 45.00 36.61 48.15
N ALA A 554 45.95 37.40 47.63
CA ALA A 554 47.20 37.69 48.33
C ALA A 554 46.97 38.48 49.63
N THR A 555 46.00 39.39 49.63
CA THR A 555 45.66 40.27 50.76
C THR A 555 44.93 39.53 51.89
N TYR A 556 43.93 38.72 51.54
CA TYR A 556 43.10 37.95 52.49
C TYR A 556 43.68 36.56 52.80
N GLY A 557 44.68 36.11 52.03
CA GLY A 557 45.47 34.90 52.30
C GLY A 557 44.84 33.59 51.82
N SER A 558 43.62 33.61 51.29
CA SER A 558 42.93 32.41 50.83
C SER A 558 42.03 32.69 49.63
N GLU A 559 41.93 31.72 48.71
CA GLU A 559 40.98 31.76 47.61
C GLU A 559 39.53 31.58 48.08
N VAL A 560 39.33 30.93 49.23
CA VAL A 560 38.00 30.70 49.84
C VAL A 560 37.62 31.74 50.89
N ALA A 561 38.43 32.81 51.03
CA ALA A 561 38.06 33.94 51.89
C ALA A 561 36.73 34.57 51.42
N GLU A 562 35.90 35.00 52.37
CA GLU A 562 34.55 35.52 52.09
C GLU A 562 34.57 36.70 51.11
N GLU A 563 35.53 37.62 51.27
CA GLU A 563 35.69 38.78 50.39
C GLU A 563 36.09 38.37 48.97
N VAL A 564 36.93 37.34 48.83
CA VAL A 564 37.36 36.82 47.53
C VAL A 564 36.19 36.10 46.84
N GLN A 565 35.42 35.31 47.58
CA GLN A 565 34.24 34.64 47.06
C GLN A 565 33.13 35.62 46.67
N PHE A 566 32.96 36.71 47.43
CA PHE A 566 32.06 37.79 47.05
C PHE A 566 32.48 38.41 45.71
N LEU A 567 33.75 38.75 45.52
CA LEU A 567 34.25 39.30 44.25
C LEU A 567 34.06 38.33 43.08
N ARG A 568 34.30 37.03 43.30
CA ARG A 568 34.06 35.97 42.30
C ARG A 568 32.58 35.87 41.95
N ASN A 569 31.69 35.85 42.94
CA ASN A 569 30.24 35.80 42.71
C ASN A 569 29.72 37.04 42.01
N PHE A 570 30.24 38.22 42.34
CA PHE A 570 29.89 39.46 41.65
C PHE A 570 30.31 39.40 40.17
N ARG A 571 31.55 38.96 39.91
CA ARG A 571 32.04 38.76 38.55
C ARG A 571 31.20 37.72 37.80
N ASP A 572 31.01 36.53 38.36
CA ASP A 572 30.42 35.39 37.66
C ASP A 572 28.91 35.55 37.46
N ASN A 573 28.18 36.03 38.48
CA ASN A 573 26.71 36.02 38.47
C ASN A 573 26.09 37.37 38.07
N ILE A 574 26.84 38.48 38.11
CA ILE A 574 26.32 39.80 37.73
C ILE A 574 27.03 40.32 36.47
N VAL A 575 28.36 40.28 36.43
CA VAL A 575 29.12 40.88 35.30
C VAL A 575 29.18 39.95 34.09
N LEU A 576 29.61 38.70 34.26
CA LEU A 576 29.81 37.74 33.17
C LEU A 576 28.52 37.05 32.71
N SER A 577 27.42 37.24 33.45
CA SER A 577 26.09 36.74 33.10
C SER A 577 25.34 37.65 32.12
N THR A 578 25.89 38.83 31.82
CA THR A 578 25.24 39.90 31.04
C THR A 578 26.13 40.39 29.91
N GLN A 579 25.52 40.89 28.84
CA GLN A 579 26.19 41.37 27.65
C GLN A 579 26.96 42.67 27.92
N ALA A 580 26.33 43.65 28.58
CA ALA A 580 26.99 44.90 28.95
C ALA A 580 28.15 44.66 29.92
N GLY A 581 27.97 43.74 30.87
CA GLY A 581 29.01 43.34 31.82
C GLY A 581 30.18 42.62 31.15
N LYS A 582 29.92 41.65 30.26
CA LYS A 582 30.96 41.00 29.44
C LYS A 582 31.72 42.00 28.59
N ALA A 583 31.03 42.98 27.99
CA ALA A 583 31.66 44.00 27.16
C ALA A 583 32.63 44.86 27.98
N PHE A 584 32.24 45.31 29.18
CA PHE A 584 33.17 45.96 30.10
C PHE A 584 34.33 45.04 30.49
N TYR A 585 34.03 43.79 30.82
CA TYR A 585 35.02 42.82 31.28
C TYR A 585 36.10 42.55 30.22
N LYS A 586 35.76 42.56 28.92
CA LYS A 586 36.73 42.46 27.81
C LYS A 586 37.81 43.55 27.84
N VAL A 587 37.52 44.73 28.38
CA VAL A 587 38.51 45.82 28.54
C VAL A 587 39.17 45.75 29.91
N PHE A 588 38.39 45.51 30.96
CA PHE A 588 38.88 45.48 32.35
C PHE A 588 39.84 44.32 32.63
N ASP A 589 39.55 43.13 32.10
CA ASP A 589 40.32 41.91 32.34
C ASP A 589 41.80 42.04 31.89
N PRO A 590 42.11 42.37 30.62
CA PRO A 590 43.51 42.54 30.22
C PRO A 590 44.19 43.67 30.99
N PHE A 591 43.46 44.75 31.31
CA PHE A 591 43.99 45.82 32.16
C PHE A 591 44.37 45.30 33.55
N TYR A 592 43.47 44.63 34.27
CA TYR A 592 43.71 44.12 35.62
C TYR A 592 44.83 43.07 35.66
N TYR A 593 44.82 42.10 34.75
CA TYR A 593 45.81 41.02 34.74
C TYR A 593 47.19 41.46 34.20
N SER A 594 47.29 42.61 33.55
CA SER A 594 48.59 43.16 33.12
C SER A 594 49.50 43.58 34.28
N TRP A 595 48.94 43.94 35.45
CA TRP A 595 49.72 44.44 36.59
C TRP A 595 49.41 43.74 37.93
N SER A 596 48.21 43.17 38.10
CA SER A 596 47.81 42.55 39.37
C SER A 596 48.68 41.38 39.85
N PRO A 597 49.27 40.52 38.99
CA PRO A 597 50.14 39.44 39.47
C PRO A 597 51.39 39.96 40.19
N TYR A 598 52.01 41.04 39.67
CA TYR A 598 53.19 41.65 40.28
C TYR A 598 52.87 42.24 41.65
N ILE A 599 51.72 42.91 41.80
CA ILE A 599 51.27 43.43 43.09
C ILE A 599 50.95 42.30 44.07
N ALA A 600 50.28 41.24 43.61
CA ALA A 600 49.99 40.08 44.47
C ALA A 600 51.27 39.40 44.96
N GLN A 601 52.28 39.25 44.10
CA GLN A 601 53.59 38.75 44.50
C GLN A 601 54.25 39.67 45.54
N ALA A 602 54.21 40.99 45.36
CA ALA A 602 54.76 41.94 46.32
C ALA A 602 54.10 41.81 47.71
N ILE A 603 52.78 41.57 47.74
CA ILE A 603 52.01 41.36 48.99
C ILE A 603 52.39 40.06 49.67
N ILE A 604 52.57 38.97 48.90
CA ILE A 604 52.96 37.65 49.42
C ILE A 604 54.36 37.70 50.05
N HIS A 605 55.31 38.36 49.39
CA HIS A 605 56.69 38.48 49.90
C HIS A 605 56.79 39.43 51.10
N ASN A 606 55.88 40.40 51.23
CA ASN A 606 55.91 41.41 52.29
C ASN A 606 54.61 41.40 53.11
N PRO A 607 54.47 40.52 54.12
CA PRO A 607 53.23 40.34 54.87
C PRO A 607 52.67 41.62 55.51
N TRP A 608 53.54 42.57 55.88
CA TRP A 608 53.14 43.85 56.47
C TRP A 608 52.29 44.72 55.52
N THR A 609 52.40 44.51 54.21
CA THR A 609 51.61 45.24 53.19
C THR A 609 50.15 44.76 53.13
N LYS A 610 49.81 43.60 53.70
CA LYS A 610 48.42 43.09 53.70
C LYS A 610 47.45 44.06 54.37
N THR A 611 47.80 44.62 55.52
CA THR A 611 46.93 45.54 56.28
C THR A 611 46.62 46.83 55.51
N PRO A 612 47.59 47.58 54.96
CA PRO A 612 47.28 48.77 54.16
C PRO A 612 46.52 48.42 52.88
N ILE A 613 46.79 47.28 52.23
CA ILE A 613 46.00 46.85 51.06
C ILE A 613 44.57 46.48 51.45
N LYS A 614 44.33 45.83 52.60
CA LYS A 614 42.96 45.60 53.13
C LYS A 614 42.20 46.91 53.31
N LEU A 615 42.85 47.91 53.92
CA LEU A 615 42.26 49.23 54.11
C LEU A 615 41.91 49.89 52.76
N LEU A 616 42.78 49.73 51.75
CA LEU A 616 42.51 50.18 50.40
C LEU A 616 41.42 49.37 49.69
N LEU A 617 41.18 48.10 50.04
CA LEU A 617 40.12 47.29 49.43
C LEU A 617 38.74 47.46 50.10
N TYR A 618 38.67 47.95 51.35
CA TYR A 618 37.38 48.08 52.03
C TYR A 618 36.39 49.01 51.33
N PRO A 619 36.74 50.24 50.89
CA PRO A 619 35.80 51.09 50.16
C PRO A 619 35.35 50.46 48.84
N LEU A 620 36.25 49.76 48.14
CA LEU A 620 35.94 49.00 46.92
C LEU A 620 34.92 47.89 47.20
N LEU A 621 35.18 47.04 48.20
CA LEU A 621 34.27 45.97 48.59
C LEU A 621 32.91 46.50 49.05
N ALA A 622 32.88 47.58 49.82
CA ALA A 622 31.64 48.24 50.22
C ALA A 622 30.85 48.78 49.02
N SER A 623 31.54 49.41 48.06
CA SER A 623 30.93 49.92 46.83
C SER A 623 30.31 48.80 46.00
N LEU A 624 31.02 47.68 45.85
CA LEU A 624 30.52 46.51 45.13
C LEU A 624 29.39 45.80 45.87
N LYS A 625 29.41 45.73 47.20
CA LYS A 625 28.30 45.20 48.01
C LYS A 625 27.04 46.05 47.85
N ALA A 626 27.17 47.37 47.86
CA ALA A 626 26.05 48.29 47.59
C ALA A 626 25.52 48.12 46.16
N ALA A 627 26.40 48.01 45.18
CA ALA A 627 26.04 47.73 43.79
C ALA A 627 25.30 46.39 43.63
N ALA A 628 25.76 45.33 44.31
CA ALA A 628 25.10 44.02 44.30
C ALA A 628 23.69 44.08 44.92
N ALA A 629 23.51 44.85 46.00
CA ALA A 629 22.21 45.04 46.63
C ALA A 629 21.21 45.76 45.69
N VAL A 630 21.68 46.71 44.88
CA VAL A 630 20.87 47.37 43.85
C VAL A 630 20.58 46.43 42.66
N ALA A 631 21.52 45.56 42.30
CA ALA A 631 21.35 44.59 41.23
C ALA A 631 20.29 43.54 41.56
N ALA A 632 20.29 43.03 42.80
CA ALA A 632 19.49 41.88 43.23
C ALA A 632 17.99 41.93 42.85
N PRO A 633 17.23 43.03 43.11
CA PRO A 633 15.82 43.09 42.72
C PRO A 633 15.62 43.24 41.20
N LEU A 634 16.62 43.72 40.46
CA LEU A 634 16.54 43.94 39.02
C LEU A 634 16.91 42.69 38.21
N THR A 635 17.77 41.82 38.75
CA THR A 635 18.25 40.61 38.06
C THR A 635 17.14 39.72 37.49
N PRO A 636 16.03 39.41 38.21
CA PRO A 636 14.96 38.59 37.64
C PRO A 636 14.09 39.33 36.61
N LEU A 637 14.09 40.67 36.58
CA LEU A 637 13.31 41.48 35.65
C LEU A 637 14.08 41.74 34.35
N SER A 638 15.32 42.19 34.48
CA SER A 638 16.24 42.46 33.39
C SER A 638 17.68 42.38 33.93
N PRO A 639 18.39 41.28 33.66
CA PRO A 639 19.80 41.14 34.01
C PRO A 639 20.68 42.28 33.47
N GLU A 640 20.41 42.76 32.25
CA GLU A 640 21.15 43.89 31.65
C GLU A 640 20.91 45.19 32.41
N ALA A 641 19.65 45.50 32.77
CA ALA A 641 19.37 46.68 33.58
C ALA A 641 20.03 46.58 34.97
N ALA A 642 20.07 45.37 35.54
CA ALA A 642 20.70 45.10 36.83
C ALA A 642 22.21 45.38 36.79
N VAL A 643 22.93 44.88 35.78
CA VAL A 643 24.39 45.11 35.67
C VAL A 643 24.70 46.59 35.36
N ILE A 644 23.88 47.26 34.54
CA ILE A 644 24.08 48.68 34.23
C ILE A 644 23.91 49.52 35.49
N ALA A 645 22.85 49.29 36.28
CA ALA A 645 22.60 49.99 37.54
C ALA A 645 23.68 49.71 38.59
N ALA A 646 24.09 48.44 38.75
CA ALA A 646 25.18 48.04 39.63
C ALA A 646 26.50 48.72 39.22
N GLY A 647 26.81 48.70 37.92
CA GLY A 647 27.98 49.35 37.33
C GLY A 647 27.97 50.86 37.53
N THR A 648 26.81 51.53 37.40
CA THR A 648 26.68 52.97 37.68
C THR A 648 27.07 53.26 39.12
N LEU A 649 26.43 52.57 40.06
CA LEU A 649 26.62 52.83 41.49
C LEU A 649 28.04 52.51 41.93
N ALA A 650 28.57 51.36 41.52
CA ALA A 650 29.95 50.97 41.81
C ALA A 650 30.94 52.04 41.29
N SER A 651 30.78 52.47 40.04
CA SER A 651 31.69 53.45 39.42
C SER A 651 31.62 54.80 40.12
N LEU A 652 30.41 55.30 40.42
CA LEU A 652 30.20 56.56 41.16
C LEU A 652 30.88 56.51 42.54
N LEU A 653 30.68 55.43 43.30
CA LEU A 653 31.24 55.28 44.64
C LEU A 653 32.77 55.10 44.60
N ILE A 654 33.30 54.33 43.64
CA ILE A 654 34.75 54.20 43.45
C ILE A 654 35.37 55.57 43.11
N GLY A 655 34.75 56.33 42.21
CA GLY A 655 35.18 57.70 41.91
C GLY A 655 35.16 58.60 43.16
N ALA A 656 34.10 58.52 43.96
CA ALA A 656 33.95 59.29 45.18
C ALA A 656 34.97 58.91 46.26
N PHE A 657 35.27 57.62 46.46
CA PHE A 657 36.19 57.17 47.51
C PHE A 657 37.66 57.32 47.16
N TYR A 658 38.05 57.06 45.90
CA TYR A 658 39.47 57.02 45.52
C TYR A 658 39.94 58.28 44.80
N ALA A 659 39.13 58.83 43.88
CA ALA A 659 39.54 59.97 43.08
C ALA A 659 39.16 61.32 43.73
N ALA A 660 37.99 61.43 44.37
CA ALA A 660 37.54 62.70 44.95
C ALA A 660 38.50 63.27 46.03
N PRO A 661 39.06 62.49 46.97
CA PRO A 661 39.97 63.04 47.98
C PRO A 661 41.24 63.64 47.35
N ILE A 662 41.81 62.97 46.36
CA ILE A 662 43.00 63.44 45.64
C ILE A 662 42.68 64.72 44.87
N LEU A 663 41.58 64.74 44.13
CA LEU A 663 41.15 65.91 43.37
C LEU A 663 40.79 67.09 44.28
N LEU A 664 40.20 66.84 45.46
CA LEU A 664 39.91 67.86 46.46
C LEU A 664 41.21 68.45 47.03
N LEU A 665 42.23 67.63 47.31
CA LEU A 665 43.53 68.13 47.75
C LEU A 665 44.21 69.00 46.68
N ILE A 666 44.16 68.58 45.41
CA ILE A 666 44.64 69.38 44.28
C ILE A 666 43.85 70.70 44.19
N PHE A 667 42.53 70.64 44.30
CA PHE A 667 41.66 71.82 44.28
C PHE A 667 42.02 72.81 45.40
N LEU A 668 42.21 72.33 46.62
CA LEU A 668 42.62 73.13 47.78
C LEU A 668 44.03 73.71 47.61
N ARG A 669 44.96 72.97 47.00
CA ARG A 669 46.35 73.40 46.79
C ARG A 669 46.49 74.52 45.76
N TYR A 670 45.76 74.44 44.65
CA TYR A 670 45.92 75.37 43.53
C TYR A 670 44.96 76.57 43.56
N ARG A 671 43.96 76.60 44.47
CA ARG A 671 42.99 77.70 44.75
C ARG A 671 42.15 78.25 43.56
N LYS A 672 42.51 77.99 42.30
CA LYS A 672 41.72 78.31 41.09
C LYS A 672 41.91 77.28 39.95
N PRO A 673 41.57 75.99 40.11
CA PRO A 673 41.47 75.14 38.94
C PRO A 673 40.21 75.52 38.15
N ASN A 674 40.33 75.66 36.83
CA ASN A 674 39.18 75.82 35.93
C ASN A 674 38.35 74.52 35.95
N LEU A 675 37.45 74.38 36.93
CA LEU A 675 36.51 73.26 36.94
C LEU A 675 35.45 73.45 35.85
N PRO A 676 35.11 72.40 35.10
CA PRO A 676 33.98 72.44 34.18
C PRO A 676 32.68 72.77 34.94
N SER A 677 31.65 73.20 34.22
CA SER A 677 30.33 73.36 34.84
C SER A 677 29.84 72.01 35.37
N PRO A 678 29.09 71.96 36.49
CA PRO A 678 28.57 70.70 37.03
C PRO A 678 27.63 69.97 36.06
N ARG A 679 27.07 70.69 35.08
CA ARG A 679 26.22 70.12 34.02
C ARG A 679 27.02 69.33 32.98
N ALA A 680 28.24 69.75 32.67
CA ALA A 680 29.05 69.11 31.63
C ALA A 680 29.35 67.62 31.91
N PRO A 681 29.89 67.20 33.07
CA PRO A 681 30.15 65.78 33.34
C PRO A 681 28.86 64.95 33.44
N ALA A 682 27.76 65.55 33.92
CA ALA A 682 26.47 64.88 33.97
C ALA A 682 25.89 64.61 32.57
N VAL A 683 26.03 65.57 31.64
CA VAL A 683 25.62 65.41 30.23
C VAL A 683 26.48 64.35 29.54
N VAL A 684 27.81 64.39 29.72
CA VAL A 684 28.71 63.39 29.12
C VAL A 684 28.39 61.98 29.64
N PHE A 685 28.15 61.83 30.95
CA PHE A 685 27.69 60.57 31.53
C PHE A 685 26.35 60.12 30.93
N GLY A 686 25.37 61.03 30.81
CA GLY A 686 24.07 60.72 30.21
C GLY A 686 24.17 60.25 28.75
N ILE A 687 25.04 60.90 27.96
CA ILE A 687 25.34 60.49 26.58
C ILE A 687 26.02 59.11 26.56
N ALA A 688 27.00 58.88 27.42
CA ALA A 688 27.70 57.59 27.50
C ALA A 688 26.77 56.44 27.91
N LEU A 689 25.86 56.69 28.87
CA LEU A 689 24.84 55.74 29.29
C LEU A 689 23.85 55.44 28.16
N ALA A 690 23.33 56.48 27.49
CA ALA A 690 22.41 56.32 26.37
C ALA A 690 23.07 55.55 25.21
N LEU A 691 24.34 55.83 24.92
CA LEU A 691 25.12 55.13 23.91
C LEU A 691 25.32 53.66 24.28
N LEU A 692 25.64 53.36 25.55
CA LEU A 692 25.79 51.98 26.02
C LEU A 692 24.48 51.20 25.86
N VAL A 693 23.35 51.76 26.31
CA VAL A 693 22.03 51.12 26.20
C VAL A 693 21.64 50.89 24.73
N LEU A 694 21.92 51.86 23.86
CA LEU A 694 21.67 51.72 22.42
C LEU A 694 22.52 50.61 21.78
N LEU A 695 23.82 50.58 22.09
CA LEU A 695 24.74 49.58 21.54
C LEU A 695 24.48 48.18 22.10
N ASP A 696 23.99 48.07 23.34
CA ASP A 696 23.59 46.80 23.93
C ASP A 696 22.32 46.25 23.25
N ALA A 697 21.33 47.11 22.97
CA ALA A 697 20.16 46.74 22.18
C ALA A 697 20.51 46.32 20.75
N LEU A 698 21.64 46.80 20.21
CA LEU A 698 22.17 46.45 18.89
C LEU A 698 23.38 45.50 18.97
N ALA A 699 23.56 44.79 20.09
CA ALA A 699 24.80 44.03 20.37
C ALA A 699 25.18 43.07 19.23
N GLN A 700 24.20 42.45 18.57
CA GLN A 700 24.42 41.54 17.44
C GLN A 700 25.13 42.20 16.24
N TYR A 701 25.07 43.53 16.11
CA TYR A 701 25.67 44.29 15.01
C TYR A 701 26.84 45.16 15.47
N ALA A 702 27.06 45.33 16.78
CA ALA A 702 27.99 46.31 17.35
C ALA A 702 29.05 45.70 18.29
N GLU A 703 29.30 44.38 18.22
CA GLU A 703 30.21 43.67 19.13
C GLU A 703 31.61 44.28 19.24
N ALA A 704 32.11 44.92 18.18
CA ALA A 704 33.44 45.54 18.14
C ALA A 704 33.52 46.86 18.94
N ILE A 705 32.43 47.63 19.03
CA ILE A 705 32.40 48.97 19.64
C ILE A 705 31.89 48.92 21.07
N LEU A 706 31.02 47.96 21.39
CA LEU A 706 30.39 47.81 22.70
C LEU A 706 31.39 47.79 23.88
N PRO A 707 32.55 47.11 23.82
CA PRO A 707 33.54 47.14 24.91
C PRO A 707 34.10 48.54 25.18
N ALA A 708 34.40 49.31 24.14
CA ALA A 708 34.91 50.67 24.27
C ALA A 708 33.85 51.60 24.86
N ALA A 709 32.59 51.46 24.43
CA ALA A 709 31.47 52.22 24.99
C ALA A 709 31.24 51.89 26.47
N ALA A 710 31.29 50.61 26.86
CA ALA A 710 31.16 50.18 28.25
C ALA A 710 32.28 50.74 29.14
N ALA A 711 33.54 50.71 28.67
CA ALA A 711 34.66 51.32 29.38
C ALA A 711 34.52 52.85 29.51
N PHE A 712 34.15 53.54 28.43
CA PHE A 712 33.91 54.98 28.44
C PHE A 712 32.78 55.38 29.41
N TYR A 713 31.69 54.61 29.41
CA TYR A 713 30.60 54.76 30.37
C TYR A 713 31.09 54.62 31.82
N VAL A 714 31.86 53.58 32.15
CA VAL A 714 32.40 53.39 33.52
C VAL A 714 33.31 54.55 33.93
N LEU A 715 34.18 55.02 33.03
CA LEU A 715 35.09 56.13 33.30
C LEU A 715 34.35 57.46 33.52
N THR A 716 33.30 57.73 32.74
CA THR A 716 32.49 58.94 32.90
C THR A 716 31.66 58.91 34.18
N ALA A 717 31.13 57.75 34.56
CA ALA A 717 30.46 57.53 35.85
C ALA A 717 31.42 57.76 37.03
N ALA A 718 32.61 57.17 36.99
CA ALA A 718 33.64 57.37 38.02
C ALA A 718 34.09 58.84 38.10
N SER A 719 34.27 59.50 36.96
CA SER A 719 34.61 60.92 36.90
C SER A 719 33.52 61.80 37.51
N LEU A 720 32.25 61.50 37.24
CA LEU A 720 31.11 62.20 37.84
C LEU A 720 31.08 62.00 39.37
N GLY A 721 31.29 60.77 39.84
CA GLY A 721 31.40 60.47 41.27
C GLY A 721 32.56 61.20 41.95
N ALA A 722 33.70 61.32 41.27
CA ALA A 722 34.88 62.02 41.77
C ALA A 722 34.67 63.54 41.89
N LEU A 723 33.97 64.16 40.93
CA LEU A 723 33.76 65.62 40.88
C LEU A 723 32.61 66.09 41.79
N THR A 724 31.63 65.24 42.07
CA THR A 724 30.42 65.62 42.82
C THR A 724 30.74 66.18 44.22
N PRO A 725 31.59 65.53 45.06
CA PRO A 725 31.99 66.09 46.35
C PRO A 725 32.67 67.46 46.24
N ILE A 726 33.44 67.68 45.17
CA ILE A 726 34.16 68.95 44.95
C ILE A 726 33.19 70.07 44.58
N TYR A 727 32.18 69.80 43.74
CA TYR A 727 31.13 70.78 43.45
C TYR A 727 30.31 71.14 44.68
N ILE A 728 29.96 70.15 45.52
CA ILE A 728 29.29 70.37 46.80
C ILE A 728 30.19 71.23 47.70
N PHE A 729 31.46 70.88 47.84
CA PHE A 729 32.42 71.64 48.64
C PHE A 729 32.55 73.09 48.16
N ARG A 730 32.72 73.30 46.84
CA ARG A 730 32.79 74.65 46.24
C ARG A 730 31.53 75.45 46.51
N LYS A 731 30.34 74.84 46.36
CA LYS A 731 29.05 75.51 46.58
C LYS A 731 28.88 76.00 48.02
N TYR A 732 29.29 75.20 49.01
CA TYR A 732 29.03 75.49 50.42
C TYR A 732 30.19 76.14 51.18
N PHE A 733 31.45 75.95 50.76
CA PHE A 733 32.64 76.38 51.53
C PHE A 733 33.54 77.40 50.81
N THR A 734 33.23 77.80 49.56
CA THR A 734 34.02 78.83 48.85
C THR A 734 33.22 80.07 48.45
N GLN A 735 31.95 80.15 48.84
CA GLN A 735 31.10 81.36 48.69
C GLN A 735 31.10 82.28 49.91
N SER A 736 31.95 82.01 50.92
CA SER A 736 32.22 82.93 52.04
C SER A 736 33.49 83.74 51.81
#